data_AF-A0A3D9CEZ8-F1
#
_entry.id   AF-A0A3D9CEZ8-F1
#
_cell.length_a   1.000
_cell.length_b   1.000
_cell.length_c   1.000
_cell.angle_alpha   90.00
_cell.angle_beta   90.00
_cell.angle_gamma   90.00
#
_symmetry.space_group_name_H-M   'P 1'
#
loop_
_entity.id
_entity.type
_entity.pdbx_description
1 polymer ?
#
loop_
_entity_poly.entity_id
_entity_poly.type
_entity_poly.pdbx_seq_one_letter_code
_entity_poly.pdbx_strand_id
1 'polypeptide(L)'
;MAKLTIRGNTKPIVGNTEAYSLSVFDNVMTSNPFSFPHPKVKWDIYVQDRNGWRIAKGNIKEGENVTYKFTAKSLKYKALRIEVVRGKDKGELYIKPQEAEDPKIVSVELQDINSERLPKGKLLHYTDTVIAKAHCVGMFGYKVAFTLWEDDAIGKGHDPIVNMMNKINQVPLIGEVNHEGVAKVYFRLPAYTMAVQIANAGVARGDKSEGKTHEYYVTAEVVSKHILKASPNVNVANPAHIPAPPKKAEPVDNTPAHRKPPVAPEHNKPKPNKPKPQEETAKFPQTPAAKKQADPEGKILSVEFTDGTGKTLKKAKTGDTVSIKITSQGMRGKNVTIKIWEEDLSRYNDDLLYKESVTLAYDTSFINYIKLTKAMYDKSNDFGEGNEREYYIEVEHLKTSVTSQVIPISPSAEPVKVDPNDSPAIIKEPKQEKIKKEGKCFCNRDFTPDEFEKIIHGLRDSEPTVKKNIGYTLFGASNCKLKQEDKTIEKLRIELNKVFNTYEINTCIRKLHFLAQIYHETDRLKTTLEYDTNKKYKPYFGRGLMQLTWESNYIVYKDYSKIDCVKDYDSIANNFSYACDSAGWFWKQGKVLSVGKRWTGPPNPPTYVKIHKPDYPKKTISYKHGEKTIKYGTVDLGLIADDDKVDLISYLVNGGENGLVERRNYVVTLKSIFNYPQECINKKQIVAVKKEKEDDNEVTLHFVGQTAKENALSDKTKKILKEVGKVSGNYDIYITSTARSSYDQARIMYDNCKTDVNEQKRIYKAPGKKVIAVYEANIKKPKSEVVKLMENKINELGPSTVSKHLANPEVLNTFDVSYDNLSNKTKFWNEMEKRPELDAILNENRCYHIQIKQK
;
A
#
# COMPACT_ATOMS: atom_id res chain seq x y z
N MET A 1 -49.76 -34.15 15.36
CA MET A 1 -48.47 -33.50 15.10
C MET A 1 -47.56 -33.88 16.26
N ALA A 2 -46.55 -34.70 16.00
CA ALA A 2 -45.49 -34.97 16.95
C ALA A 2 -44.62 -33.70 17.12
N LYS A 3 -44.15 -33.46 18.35
CA LYS A 3 -43.19 -32.40 18.64
C LYS A 3 -41.78 -32.95 18.41
N LEU A 4 -41.14 -32.56 17.32
CA LEU A 4 -39.80 -33.00 16.99
C LEU A 4 -38.79 -32.41 18.00
N THR A 5 -37.91 -33.24 18.55
CA THR A 5 -36.88 -32.81 19.50
C THR A 5 -35.55 -32.60 18.78
N ILE A 6 -35.09 -31.36 18.70
CA ILE A 6 -33.77 -31.00 18.17
C ILE A 6 -32.72 -31.22 19.25
N ARG A 7 -31.64 -31.94 18.93
CA ARG A 7 -30.39 -31.99 19.71
C ARG A 7 -29.34 -31.07 19.08
N GLY A 8 -28.58 -30.37 19.92
CA GLY A 8 -27.46 -29.51 19.53
C GLY A 8 -27.17 -28.42 20.56
N ASN A 9 -26.12 -27.63 20.34
CA ASN A 9 -25.69 -26.62 21.32
C ASN A 9 -26.67 -25.44 21.41
N THR A 10 -27.20 -25.14 22.60
CA THR A 10 -28.10 -24.00 22.85
C THR A 10 -27.37 -22.69 23.14
N LYS A 11 -26.07 -22.76 23.46
CA LYS A 11 -25.17 -21.62 23.68
C LYS A 11 -23.94 -21.70 22.74
N PRO A 12 -24.14 -21.61 21.42
CA PRO A 12 -23.07 -21.75 20.45
C PRO A 12 -22.10 -20.57 20.52
N ILE A 13 -20.80 -20.86 20.46
CA ILE A 13 -19.76 -19.83 20.44
C ILE A 13 -19.66 -19.24 19.03
N VAL A 14 -19.72 -17.92 18.93
CA VAL A 14 -19.64 -17.20 17.65
C VAL A 14 -18.34 -17.52 16.91
N GLY A 15 -18.47 -17.97 15.66
CA GLY A 15 -17.35 -18.38 14.81
C GLY A 15 -17.10 -19.89 14.78
N ASN A 16 -17.66 -20.67 15.70
CA ASN A 16 -17.63 -22.13 15.65
C ASN A 16 -18.73 -22.70 14.75
N THR A 17 -18.49 -23.88 14.18
CA THR A 17 -19.48 -24.66 13.43
C THR A 17 -20.13 -25.66 14.38
N GLU A 18 -21.44 -25.61 14.49
CA GLU A 18 -22.24 -26.34 15.47
C GLU A 18 -23.18 -27.30 14.75
N ALA A 19 -23.27 -28.55 15.22
CA ALA A 19 -24.12 -29.58 14.62
C ALA A 19 -25.46 -29.70 15.36
N TYR A 20 -26.52 -29.90 14.59
CA TYR A 20 -27.89 -30.10 15.07
C TYR A 20 -28.52 -31.29 14.36
N SER A 21 -29.30 -32.08 15.11
CA SER A 21 -29.93 -33.32 14.62
C SER A 21 -31.30 -33.54 15.26
N LEU A 22 -32.13 -34.37 14.64
CA LEU A 22 -33.33 -34.89 15.29
C LEU A 22 -32.97 -35.96 16.33
N SER A 23 -33.79 -36.09 17.37
CA SER A 23 -33.58 -37.14 18.38
C SER A 23 -33.83 -38.53 17.78
N VAL A 24 -33.03 -39.52 18.20
CA VAL A 24 -33.13 -40.90 17.69
C VAL A 24 -34.52 -41.51 17.93
N PHE A 25 -35.17 -41.15 19.04
CA PHE A 25 -36.54 -41.59 19.34
C PHE A 25 -37.57 -41.00 18.36
N ASP A 26 -37.45 -39.71 17.98
CA ASP A 26 -38.36 -39.09 17.01
C ASP A 26 -38.18 -39.70 15.61
N ASN A 27 -36.94 -40.05 15.25
CA ASN A 27 -36.65 -40.68 13.96
C ASN A 27 -37.23 -42.10 13.83
N VAL A 28 -37.37 -42.83 14.94
CA VAL A 28 -38.02 -44.15 15.00
C VAL A 28 -39.55 -44.03 15.12
N MET A 29 -40.07 -43.03 15.83
CA MET A 29 -41.52 -42.86 16.05
C MET A 29 -42.25 -42.16 14.89
N THR A 30 -41.57 -41.35 14.08
CA THR A 30 -42.20 -40.63 12.93
C THR A 30 -42.00 -41.33 11.58
N SER A 31 -41.22 -42.42 11.51
CA SER A 31 -41.07 -43.24 10.31
C SER A 31 -42.30 -44.14 10.10
N ASN A 32 -43.41 -43.56 9.65
CA ASN A 32 -44.55 -44.34 9.18
C ASN A 32 -44.16 -45.01 7.84
N PRO A 33 -43.98 -46.36 7.78
CA PRO A 33 -43.30 -47.03 6.67
C PRO A 33 -44.06 -46.98 5.33
N PHE A 34 -45.31 -46.53 5.34
CA PHE A 34 -46.20 -46.44 4.18
C PHE A 34 -46.21 -45.06 3.50
N SER A 35 -45.33 -44.12 3.89
CA SER A 35 -45.27 -42.78 3.29
C SER A 35 -44.06 -42.61 2.35
N PHE A 36 -44.27 -42.89 1.06
CA PHE A 36 -43.27 -42.66 0.00
C PHE A 36 -43.71 -41.54 -0.97
N PRO A 37 -42.84 -40.57 -1.30
CA PRO A 37 -41.53 -40.33 -0.70
C PRO A 37 -41.65 -39.83 0.76
N HIS A 38 -40.67 -40.19 1.61
CA HIS A 38 -40.64 -39.71 2.99
C HIS A 38 -40.63 -38.17 3.05
N PRO A 39 -41.35 -37.54 4.00
CA PRO A 39 -41.35 -36.08 4.12
C PRO A 39 -39.94 -35.57 4.41
N LYS A 40 -39.41 -34.73 3.51
CA LYS A 40 -38.11 -34.09 3.68
C LYS A 40 -38.07 -33.29 4.99
N VAL A 41 -37.05 -33.54 5.81
CA VAL A 41 -36.75 -32.71 6.98
C VAL A 41 -36.16 -31.38 6.51
N LYS A 42 -36.81 -30.28 6.83
CA LYS A 42 -36.37 -28.90 6.54
C LYS A 42 -36.02 -28.17 7.82
N TRP A 43 -34.98 -27.36 7.77
CA TRP A 43 -34.44 -26.60 8.88
C TRP A 43 -34.31 -25.12 8.53
N ASP A 44 -34.81 -24.27 9.41
CA ASP A 44 -34.80 -22.81 9.28
C ASP A 44 -34.25 -22.15 10.55
N ILE A 45 -33.56 -21.02 10.40
CA ILE A 45 -33.19 -20.15 11.53
C ILE A 45 -34.11 -18.94 11.54
N TYR A 46 -34.79 -18.73 12.66
CA TYR A 46 -35.55 -17.53 12.94
C TYR A 46 -34.77 -16.60 13.88
N VAL A 47 -34.86 -15.30 13.60
CA VAL A 47 -34.26 -14.24 14.41
C VAL A 47 -35.34 -13.26 14.84
N GLN A 48 -35.27 -12.80 16.09
CA GLN A 48 -36.18 -11.79 16.64
C GLN A 48 -35.50 -10.41 16.63
N ASP A 49 -36.08 -9.48 15.88
CA ASP A 49 -35.68 -8.06 15.89
C ASP A 49 -36.82 -7.16 16.39
N ARG A 50 -36.72 -5.84 16.18
CA ARG A 50 -37.70 -4.86 16.68
C ARG A 50 -39.09 -5.02 16.07
N ASN A 51 -39.19 -5.66 14.89
CA ASN A 51 -40.44 -5.81 14.16
C ASN A 51 -41.04 -7.23 14.30
N GLY A 52 -40.45 -8.09 15.14
CA GLY A 52 -40.94 -9.45 15.42
C GLY A 52 -39.98 -10.55 14.97
N TRP A 53 -40.55 -11.73 14.68
CA TRP A 53 -39.80 -12.90 14.21
C TRP A 53 -39.72 -12.94 12.68
N ARG A 54 -38.55 -13.22 12.14
CA ARG A 54 -38.35 -13.47 10.70
C ARG A 54 -37.30 -14.54 10.43
N ILE A 55 -37.40 -15.19 9.27
CA ILE A 55 -36.40 -16.15 8.80
C ILE A 55 -35.10 -15.43 8.43
N ALA A 56 -33.96 -16.02 8.79
CA ALA A 56 -32.63 -15.55 8.42
C ALA A 56 -32.29 -16.01 6.99
N LYS A 57 -32.35 -15.09 6.01
CA LYS A 57 -32.02 -15.34 4.59
C LYS A 57 -30.75 -16.20 4.43
N GLY A 58 -30.83 -17.23 3.60
CA GLY A 58 -29.70 -18.12 3.25
C GLY A 58 -29.43 -19.28 4.21
N ASN A 59 -30.26 -19.52 5.24
CA ASN A 59 -30.03 -20.58 6.24
C ASN A 59 -30.98 -21.79 6.14
N ILE A 60 -31.74 -21.90 5.05
CA ILE A 60 -32.64 -23.04 4.80
C ILE A 60 -31.77 -24.27 4.48
N LYS A 61 -31.98 -25.37 5.19
CA LYS A 61 -31.24 -26.64 4.99
C LYS A 61 -32.19 -27.84 4.96
N GLU A 62 -31.80 -28.90 4.25
CA GLU A 62 -32.53 -30.18 4.20
C GLU A 62 -31.65 -31.32 4.72
N GLY A 63 -32.25 -32.31 5.39
CA GLY A 63 -31.57 -33.52 5.86
C GLY A 63 -31.79 -33.83 7.35
N GLU A 64 -31.44 -35.04 7.78
CA GLU A 64 -31.60 -35.51 9.18
C GLU A 64 -30.63 -34.83 10.17
N ASN A 65 -29.49 -34.36 9.68
CA ASN A 65 -28.47 -33.62 10.42
C ASN A 65 -28.08 -32.36 9.64
N VAL A 66 -27.90 -31.24 10.33
CA VAL A 66 -27.47 -29.97 9.74
C VAL A 66 -26.41 -29.29 10.59
N THR A 67 -25.55 -28.50 9.97
CA THR A 67 -24.57 -27.65 10.67
C THR A 67 -24.92 -26.19 10.51
N TYR A 68 -24.71 -25.38 11.56
CA TYR A 68 -24.87 -23.94 11.53
C TYR A 68 -23.64 -23.23 12.11
N LYS A 69 -23.32 -22.06 11.56
CA LYS A 69 -22.20 -21.22 12.03
C LYS A 69 -22.77 -19.88 12.46
N PHE A 70 -22.71 -19.59 13.76
CA PHE A 70 -23.23 -18.34 14.30
C PHE A 70 -22.18 -17.23 14.19
N THR A 71 -22.61 -16.04 13.80
CA THR A 71 -21.73 -14.87 13.62
C THR A 71 -21.99 -13.83 14.70
N ALA A 72 -21.14 -12.81 14.81
CA ALA A 72 -21.34 -11.73 15.78
C ALA A 72 -22.64 -10.94 15.51
N LYS A 73 -23.19 -10.99 14.29
CA LYS A 73 -24.53 -10.48 13.99
C LYS A 73 -25.62 -11.21 14.78
N SER A 74 -25.42 -12.49 15.09
CA SER A 74 -26.34 -13.28 15.90
C SER A 74 -26.43 -12.79 17.35
N LEU A 75 -25.38 -12.18 17.91
CA LEU A 75 -25.40 -11.59 19.25
C LEU A 75 -26.32 -10.35 19.36
N LYS A 76 -26.67 -9.73 18.22
CA LYS A 76 -27.48 -8.50 18.19
C LYS A 76 -29.00 -8.74 18.19
N TYR A 77 -29.45 -9.99 18.02
CA TYR A 77 -30.88 -10.31 18.03
C TYR A 77 -31.38 -10.55 19.46
N LYS A 78 -32.64 -10.18 19.72
CA LYS A 78 -33.25 -10.36 21.05
C LYS A 78 -33.39 -11.84 21.42
N ALA A 79 -33.66 -12.67 20.43
CA ALA A 79 -33.68 -14.13 20.51
C ALA A 79 -33.39 -14.74 19.13
N LEU A 80 -32.91 -15.99 19.13
CA LEU A 80 -32.84 -16.85 17.95
C LEU A 80 -33.52 -18.18 18.27
N ARG A 81 -34.06 -18.82 17.24
CA ARG A 81 -34.44 -20.24 17.32
C ARG A 81 -34.14 -20.96 16.01
N ILE A 82 -33.74 -22.22 16.12
CA ILE A 82 -33.77 -23.16 15.00
C ILE A 82 -35.16 -23.79 15.00
N GLU A 83 -35.75 -23.90 13.83
CA GLU A 83 -37.03 -24.55 13.58
C GLU A 83 -36.81 -25.73 12.63
N VAL A 84 -37.42 -26.87 12.92
CA VAL A 84 -37.36 -28.07 12.06
C VAL A 84 -38.77 -28.52 11.72
N VAL A 85 -39.00 -28.91 10.46
CA VAL A 85 -40.30 -29.36 9.95
C VAL A 85 -40.10 -30.67 9.16
N ARG A 86 -40.89 -31.69 9.49
CA ARG A 86 -40.97 -32.98 8.78
C ARG A 86 -42.43 -33.27 8.45
N GLY A 87 -42.86 -32.91 7.24
CA GLY A 87 -44.27 -33.05 6.83
C GLY A 87 -45.20 -32.17 7.67
N LYS A 88 -45.98 -32.78 8.57
CA LYS A 88 -46.88 -32.07 9.52
C LYS A 88 -46.28 -31.89 10.92
N ASP A 89 -45.12 -32.49 11.19
CA ASP A 89 -44.49 -32.47 12.50
C ASP A 89 -43.43 -31.37 12.57
N LYS A 90 -43.28 -30.76 13.75
CA LYS A 90 -42.50 -29.53 13.94
C LYS A 90 -41.76 -29.54 15.28
N GLY A 91 -40.55 -28.99 15.28
CA GLY A 91 -39.71 -28.77 16.46
C GLY A 91 -39.11 -27.38 16.46
N GLU A 92 -38.80 -26.85 17.65
CA GLU A 92 -38.05 -25.60 17.81
C GLU A 92 -37.03 -25.70 18.94
N LEU A 93 -35.89 -25.03 18.76
CA LEU A 93 -34.81 -24.95 19.74
C LEU A 93 -34.33 -23.49 19.84
N TYR A 94 -34.51 -22.87 21.00
CA TYR A 94 -34.03 -21.51 21.24
C TYR A 94 -32.51 -21.51 21.45
N ILE A 95 -31.85 -20.56 20.81
CA ILE A 95 -30.39 -20.43 20.76
C ILE A 95 -29.99 -19.06 21.31
N LYS A 96 -29.03 -19.04 22.23
CA LYS A 96 -28.42 -17.80 22.75
C LYS A 96 -26.90 -17.86 22.52
N PRO A 97 -26.40 -17.39 21.36
CA PRO A 97 -24.98 -17.43 21.06
C PRO A 97 -24.14 -16.67 22.08
N GLN A 98 -22.89 -17.10 22.26
CA GLN A 98 -21.91 -16.49 23.14
C GLN A 98 -20.77 -15.87 22.32
N GLU A 99 -20.12 -14.85 22.85
CA GLU A 99 -18.86 -14.35 22.28
C GLU A 99 -17.76 -15.42 22.38
N ALA A 100 -16.83 -15.40 21.44
CA ALA A 100 -15.63 -16.24 21.52
C ALA A 100 -14.64 -15.59 22.49
N GLU A 101 -14.15 -16.35 23.47
CA GLU A 101 -13.27 -15.86 24.53
C GLU A 101 -11.93 -15.34 23.97
N ASP A 102 -11.39 -15.99 22.92
CA ASP A 102 -10.13 -15.62 22.29
C ASP A 102 -10.31 -14.97 20.89
N PRO A 103 -10.04 -13.65 20.74
CA PRO A 103 -9.96 -13.01 19.43
C PRO A 103 -8.72 -13.50 18.67
N LYS A 104 -8.86 -13.91 17.40
CA LYS A 104 -7.73 -14.35 16.55
C LYS A 104 -7.90 -14.08 15.06
N ILE A 105 -6.79 -13.76 14.38
CA ILE A 105 -6.69 -13.71 12.92
C ILE A 105 -6.29 -15.12 12.44
N VAL A 106 -7.17 -15.76 11.68
CA VAL A 106 -7.03 -17.14 11.18
C VAL A 106 -6.12 -17.17 9.94
N SER A 107 -6.33 -16.26 9.00
CA SER A 107 -5.57 -16.18 7.75
C SER A 107 -5.60 -14.79 7.14
N VAL A 108 -4.62 -14.50 6.28
CA VAL A 108 -4.59 -13.31 5.43
C VAL A 108 -4.38 -13.76 3.99
N GLU A 109 -5.19 -13.25 3.07
CA GLU A 109 -5.12 -13.57 1.64
C GLU A 109 -5.00 -12.30 0.78
N LEU A 110 -4.37 -12.45 -0.39
CA LEU A 110 -4.26 -11.43 -1.42
C LEU A 110 -5.08 -11.82 -2.65
N GLN A 111 -5.90 -10.89 -3.11
CA GLN A 111 -6.81 -11.01 -4.25
C GLN A 111 -6.58 -9.84 -5.20
N ASP A 112 -6.97 -9.96 -6.47
CA ASP A 112 -6.94 -8.80 -7.38
C ASP A 112 -8.15 -7.87 -7.17
N ILE A 113 -8.21 -6.78 -7.94
CA ILE A 113 -9.26 -5.76 -7.84
C ILE A 113 -10.70 -6.32 -8.03
N ASN A 114 -10.85 -7.46 -8.71
CA ASN A 114 -12.15 -8.13 -8.90
C ASN A 114 -12.53 -9.01 -7.68
N SER A 115 -11.70 -9.04 -6.64
CA SER A 115 -11.79 -9.95 -5.48
C SER A 115 -11.62 -11.43 -5.85
N GLU A 116 -10.96 -11.74 -6.97
CA GLU A 116 -10.57 -13.10 -7.34
C GLU A 116 -9.22 -13.48 -6.71
N ARG A 117 -9.05 -14.77 -6.40
CA ARG A 117 -7.80 -15.30 -5.84
C ARG A 117 -6.69 -15.23 -6.88
N LEU A 118 -5.58 -14.60 -6.54
CA LEU A 118 -4.40 -14.53 -7.41
C LEU A 118 -3.89 -15.94 -7.77
N PRO A 119 -3.86 -16.32 -9.06
CA PRO A 119 -3.26 -17.57 -9.51
C PRO A 119 -1.78 -17.63 -9.14
N LYS A 120 -1.30 -18.84 -8.78
CA LYS A 120 0.11 -19.04 -8.41
C LYS A 120 1.02 -18.70 -9.60
N GLY A 121 1.84 -17.65 -9.46
CA GLY A 121 2.70 -17.15 -10.53
C GLY A 121 2.05 -16.10 -11.45
N LYS A 122 0.86 -15.58 -11.15
CA LYS A 122 0.32 -14.37 -11.82
C LYS A 122 1.27 -13.20 -11.52
N LEU A 123 1.93 -12.72 -12.56
CA LEU A 123 2.84 -11.59 -12.48
C LEU A 123 2.03 -10.29 -12.42
N LEU A 124 2.07 -9.62 -11.26
CA LEU A 124 1.40 -8.34 -11.05
C LEU A 124 2.24 -7.18 -11.60
N HIS A 125 1.61 -6.06 -11.91
CA HIS A 125 2.27 -4.83 -12.31
C HIS A 125 2.13 -3.73 -11.26
N TYR A 126 3.08 -2.80 -11.21
CA TYR A 126 3.06 -1.63 -10.31
C TYR A 126 1.95 -0.59 -10.59
N THR A 127 0.95 -0.95 -11.39
CA THR A 127 -0.29 -0.20 -11.59
C THR A 127 -1.50 -0.89 -10.94
N ASP A 128 -1.33 -2.13 -10.50
CA ASP A 128 -2.42 -2.98 -10.07
C ASP A 128 -2.82 -2.68 -8.61
N THR A 129 -4.09 -2.92 -8.32
CA THR A 129 -4.62 -2.85 -6.96
C THR A 129 -4.84 -4.26 -6.44
N VAL A 130 -4.20 -4.55 -5.30
CA VAL A 130 -4.30 -5.83 -4.60
C VAL A 130 -5.18 -5.64 -3.37
N ILE A 131 -6.11 -6.56 -3.19
CA ILE A 131 -7.04 -6.60 -2.07
C ILE A 131 -6.45 -7.52 -1.01
N ALA A 132 -6.25 -7.01 0.21
CA ALA A 132 -5.94 -7.86 1.36
C ALA A 132 -7.22 -8.14 2.15
N LYS A 133 -7.46 -9.41 2.47
CA LYS A 133 -8.53 -9.86 3.38
C LYS A 133 -7.92 -10.63 4.55
N ALA A 134 -8.25 -10.23 5.77
CA ALA A 134 -7.98 -11.03 6.96
C ALA A 134 -9.27 -11.70 7.42
N HIS A 135 -9.20 -13.01 7.65
CA HIS A 135 -10.30 -13.81 8.22
C HIS A 135 -10.07 -13.94 9.72
N CYS A 136 -11.07 -13.57 10.52
CA CYS A 136 -10.96 -13.36 11.96
C CYS A 136 -12.10 -14.07 12.72
N VAL A 137 -11.82 -14.52 13.94
CA VAL A 137 -12.78 -15.13 14.87
C VAL A 137 -12.76 -14.34 16.18
N GLY A 138 -13.93 -14.07 16.77
CA GLY A 138 -14.04 -13.28 18.01
C GLY A 138 -13.75 -11.78 17.88
N MET A 139 -13.57 -11.25 16.66
CA MET A 139 -13.02 -9.90 16.43
C MET A 139 -13.99 -8.91 15.76
N PHE A 140 -15.30 -9.15 15.74
CA PHE A 140 -16.26 -8.26 15.08
C PHE A 140 -16.17 -6.81 15.60
N GLY A 141 -16.07 -5.83 14.70
CA GLY A 141 -15.89 -4.42 15.04
C GLY A 141 -14.48 -4.04 15.50
N TYR A 142 -13.54 -4.99 15.60
CA TYR A 142 -12.13 -4.68 15.84
C TYR A 142 -11.51 -4.06 14.59
N LYS A 143 -10.56 -3.15 14.83
CA LYS A 143 -9.73 -2.54 13.80
C LYS A 143 -8.47 -3.38 13.60
N VAL A 144 -8.35 -4.02 12.44
CA VAL A 144 -7.19 -4.80 12.03
C VAL A 144 -6.29 -3.91 11.17
N ALA A 145 -5.02 -3.83 11.54
CA ALA A 145 -3.99 -3.04 10.88
C ALA A 145 -3.27 -3.89 9.83
N PHE A 146 -3.35 -3.49 8.56
CA PHE A 146 -2.73 -4.19 7.44
C PHE A 146 -1.47 -3.48 6.95
N THR A 147 -0.37 -4.21 6.84
CA THR A 147 0.90 -3.71 6.32
C THR A 147 1.36 -4.56 5.14
N LEU A 148 1.58 -3.94 3.99
CA LEU A 148 2.27 -4.47 2.83
C LEU A 148 3.79 -4.33 3.00
N TRP A 149 4.50 -5.42 2.70
CA TRP A 149 5.95 -5.56 2.78
C TRP A 149 6.49 -6.05 1.44
N GLU A 150 7.76 -5.75 1.20
CA GLU A 150 8.59 -6.35 0.16
C GLU A 150 9.57 -7.33 0.82
N ASP A 151 9.75 -8.51 0.22
CA ASP A 151 10.45 -9.64 0.84
C ASP A 151 11.86 -9.83 0.26
N ASP A 152 12.84 -9.20 0.90
CA ASP A 152 14.27 -9.33 0.56
C ASP A 152 15.00 -10.39 1.43
N ALA A 153 14.27 -11.12 2.28
CA ALA A 153 14.87 -12.10 3.18
C ALA A 153 15.26 -13.40 2.45
N ILE A 154 16.46 -13.92 2.72
CA ILE A 154 16.89 -15.22 2.18
C ILE A 154 16.22 -16.35 2.99
N GLY A 155 14.96 -16.64 2.64
CA GLY A 155 14.12 -17.65 3.28
C GLY A 155 12.71 -17.11 3.52
N LYS A 156 11.70 -17.99 3.42
CA LYS A 156 10.30 -17.58 3.60
C LYS A 156 9.99 -17.30 5.07
N GLY A 157 9.58 -16.08 5.39
CA GLY A 157 9.02 -15.74 6.70
C GLY A 157 9.00 -14.24 6.97
N HIS A 158 8.06 -13.80 7.79
CA HIS A 158 8.07 -12.43 8.32
C HIS A 158 9.11 -12.34 9.44
N ASP A 159 10.31 -11.82 9.13
CA ASP A 159 11.31 -11.45 10.13
C ASP A 159 11.15 -9.94 10.47
N PRO A 160 10.74 -9.59 11.71
CA PRO A 160 10.50 -8.19 12.08
C PRO A 160 11.75 -7.31 12.11
N ILE A 161 12.95 -7.90 12.20
CA ILE A 161 14.23 -7.18 12.29
C ILE A 161 14.84 -7.02 10.89
N VAL A 162 14.80 -8.06 10.06
CA VAL A 162 15.32 -8.01 8.67
C VAL A 162 14.42 -7.16 7.77
N ASN A 163 13.10 -7.36 7.81
CA ASN A 163 12.17 -6.67 6.91
C ASN A 163 11.79 -5.25 7.40
N MET A 164 12.35 -4.74 8.51
CA MET A 164 11.97 -3.47 9.13
C MET A 164 12.07 -2.25 8.18
N MET A 165 12.97 -2.31 7.19
CA MET A 165 13.19 -1.24 6.20
C MET A 165 12.33 -1.38 4.93
N ASN A 166 11.64 -2.52 4.75
CA ASN A 166 10.94 -2.89 3.51
C ASN A 166 9.41 -2.73 3.60
N LYS A 167 8.96 -1.87 4.53
CA LYS A 167 7.56 -1.58 4.75
C LYS A 167 7.03 -0.64 3.66
N ILE A 168 6.12 -1.12 2.82
CA ILE A 168 5.62 -0.40 1.64
C ILE A 168 4.64 0.70 2.02
N ASN A 169 3.75 0.43 2.99
CA ASN A 169 2.93 1.45 3.63
C ASN A 169 3.42 1.69 5.07
N GLN A 170 4.06 2.84 5.28
CA GLN A 170 4.62 3.20 6.60
C GLN A 170 3.52 3.27 7.68
N VAL A 171 2.31 3.71 7.33
CA VAL A 171 1.10 3.62 8.16
C VAL A 171 0.27 2.39 7.73
N PRO A 172 -0.06 1.45 8.64
CA PRO A 172 -0.94 0.33 8.34
C PRO A 172 -2.33 0.79 7.87
N LEU A 173 -2.88 0.18 6.81
CA LEU A 173 -4.26 0.42 6.40
C LEU A 173 -5.20 -0.28 7.39
N ILE A 174 -6.19 0.44 7.91
CA ILE A 174 -7.11 -0.13 8.91
C ILE A 174 -8.35 -0.70 8.21
N GLY A 175 -8.58 -2.00 8.39
CA GLY A 175 -9.85 -2.66 8.04
C GLY A 175 -10.63 -2.99 9.32
N GLU A 176 -11.90 -2.59 9.40
CA GLU A 176 -12.79 -3.05 10.46
C GLU A 176 -13.32 -4.46 10.13
N VAL A 177 -13.31 -5.37 11.10
CA VAL A 177 -13.81 -6.74 10.92
C VAL A 177 -15.34 -6.72 10.80
N ASN A 178 -15.81 -7.07 9.60
CA ASN A 178 -17.23 -7.10 9.27
C ASN A 178 -17.98 -8.26 9.97
N HIS A 179 -19.29 -8.31 9.75
CA HIS A 179 -20.19 -9.29 10.35
C HIS A 179 -20.00 -10.74 9.88
N GLU A 180 -19.16 -10.98 8.87
CA GLU A 180 -18.75 -12.29 8.36
C GLU A 180 -17.43 -12.76 9.01
N GLY A 181 -16.80 -11.91 9.82
CA GLY A 181 -15.47 -12.12 10.38
C GLY A 181 -14.35 -11.68 9.45
N VAL A 182 -14.60 -10.83 8.46
CA VAL A 182 -13.59 -10.41 7.46
C VAL A 182 -13.27 -8.93 7.61
N ALA A 183 -11.98 -8.60 7.77
CA ALA A 183 -11.47 -7.24 7.55
C ALA A 183 -10.85 -7.17 6.14
N LYS A 184 -11.08 -6.07 5.41
CA LYS A 184 -10.63 -5.88 4.02
C LYS A 184 -9.99 -4.50 3.82
N VAL A 185 -8.86 -4.44 3.12
CA VAL A 185 -8.24 -3.19 2.65
C VAL A 185 -7.77 -3.30 1.20
N TYR A 186 -7.46 -2.16 0.57
CA TYR A 186 -7.01 -2.06 -0.81
C TYR A 186 -5.61 -1.45 -0.85
N PHE A 187 -4.64 -2.20 -1.36
CA PHE A 187 -3.28 -1.75 -1.61
C PHE A 187 -3.10 -1.42 -3.08
N ARG A 188 -2.68 -0.20 -3.39
CA ARG A 188 -2.13 0.13 -4.71
C ARG A 188 -0.64 -0.12 -4.68
N LEU A 189 -0.13 -1.03 -5.51
CA LEU A 189 1.31 -1.32 -5.58
C LEU A 189 2.05 -0.06 -6.08
N PRO A 190 3.01 0.52 -5.33
CA PRO A 190 3.67 1.75 -5.73
C PRO A 190 4.97 1.47 -6.50
N ALA A 191 5.07 1.97 -7.74
CA ALA A 191 6.26 1.81 -8.59
C ALA A 191 7.56 2.48 -8.05
N TYR A 192 7.48 3.29 -7.00
CA TYR A 192 8.54 4.20 -6.57
C TYR A 192 8.58 4.41 -5.04
N THR A 193 8.55 3.33 -4.25
CA THR A 193 8.88 3.39 -2.81
C THR A 193 10.38 3.27 -2.56
N MET A 194 10.82 3.67 -1.36
CA MET A 194 12.21 3.50 -0.94
C MET A 194 12.62 2.01 -0.86
N ALA A 195 11.68 1.12 -0.56
CA ALA A 195 11.90 -0.34 -0.60
C ALA A 195 12.20 -0.83 -2.03
N VAL A 196 11.37 -0.48 -3.03
CA VAL A 196 11.62 -0.77 -4.46
C VAL A 196 12.98 -0.23 -4.92
N GLN A 197 13.46 0.87 -4.33
CA GLN A 197 14.78 1.44 -4.61
C GLN A 197 15.92 0.72 -3.87
N ILE A 198 15.67 0.14 -2.70
CA ILE A 198 16.62 -0.69 -1.94
C ILE A 198 16.80 -2.05 -2.62
N ALA A 199 15.70 -2.69 -3.00
CA ALA A 199 15.67 -3.94 -3.76
C ALA A 199 16.47 -3.79 -5.08
N ASN A 200 16.15 -2.75 -5.87
CA ASN A 200 16.88 -2.42 -7.11
C ASN A 200 18.32 -1.90 -6.89
N ALA A 201 18.75 -1.62 -5.64
CA ALA A 201 20.11 -1.18 -5.32
C ALA A 201 21.09 -2.33 -5.01
N GLY A 202 20.61 -3.58 -4.89
CA GLY A 202 21.49 -4.76 -4.80
C GLY A 202 22.37 -4.82 -3.56
N VAL A 203 21.81 -4.56 -2.37
CA VAL A 203 22.58 -4.44 -1.12
C VAL A 203 23.08 -5.80 -0.58
N ALA A 204 22.56 -6.92 -1.09
CA ALA A 204 23.01 -8.27 -0.74
C ALA A 204 24.28 -8.69 -1.52
N ARG A 205 25.46 -8.32 -0.99
CA ARG A 205 26.79 -8.92 -1.29
C ARG A 205 27.11 -9.24 -2.77
N GLY A 206 26.98 -8.26 -3.65
CA GLY A 206 27.77 -8.21 -4.90
C GLY A 206 27.10 -8.71 -6.18
N ASP A 207 25.82 -9.07 -6.15
CA ASP A 207 25.06 -9.34 -7.37
C ASP A 207 24.64 -8.05 -8.11
N LYS A 208 24.63 -8.12 -9.45
CA LYS A 208 24.47 -6.95 -10.34
C LYS A 208 23.01 -6.65 -10.74
N SER A 209 22.03 -7.42 -10.27
CA SER A 209 20.62 -7.29 -10.59
C SER A 209 19.78 -8.12 -9.62
N GLU A 210 18.69 -7.54 -9.11
CA GLU A 210 17.72 -8.17 -8.20
C GLU A 210 16.94 -9.33 -8.86
N GLY A 211 16.83 -9.32 -10.20
CA GLY A 211 16.10 -10.32 -10.96
C GLY A 211 14.84 -9.77 -11.63
N LYS A 212 14.00 -10.67 -12.16
CA LYS A 212 12.87 -10.30 -13.03
C LYS A 212 11.63 -9.82 -12.26
N THR A 213 11.54 -10.11 -10.96
CA THR A 213 10.33 -9.91 -10.16
C THR A 213 10.68 -9.62 -8.71
N HIS A 214 9.97 -8.69 -8.09
CA HIS A 214 9.98 -8.43 -6.66
C HIS A 214 8.91 -9.30 -5.96
N GLU A 215 9.10 -9.68 -4.70
CA GLU A 215 8.11 -10.43 -3.91
C GLU A 215 7.45 -9.56 -2.82
N TYR A 216 6.13 -9.64 -2.68
CA TYR A 216 5.33 -8.82 -1.77
C TYR A 216 4.39 -9.65 -0.90
N TYR A 217 4.25 -9.32 0.39
CA TYR A 217 3.25 -9.94 1.29
C TYR A 217 2.58 -8.91 2.20
N VAL A 218 1.46 -9.27 2.82
CA VAL A 218 0.73 -8.41 3.77
C VAL A 218 0.64 -9.06 5.15
N THR A 219 1.04 -8.36 6.20
CA THR A 219 0.66 -8.70 7.58
C THR A 219 -0.65 -8.04 7.97
N ALA A 220 -1.43 -8.72 8.79
CA ALA A 220 -2.61 -8.19 9.47
C ALA A 220 -2.40 -8.33 10.98
N GLU A 221 -2.60 -7.24 11.71
CA GLU A 221 -2.25 -7.12 13.14
C GLU A 221 -3.41 -6.50 13.96
N VAL A 222 -3.55 -6.92 15.22
CA VAL A 222 -4.25 -6.14 16.26
C VAL A 222 -3.28 -5.88 17.41
N VAL A 223 -2.64 -4.71 17.33
CA VAL A 223 -1.57 -4.24 18.24
C VAL A 223 -1.96 -4.38 19.71
N SER A 224 -3.19 -3.99 20.08
CA SER A 224 -3.69 -4.04 21.46
C SER A 224 -3.84 -5.46 22.05
N LYS A 225 -3.72 -6.50 21.21
CA LYS A 225 -3.85 -7.90 21.59
C LYS A 225 -2.65 -8.75 21.15
N HIS A 226 -1.60 -8.16 20.55
CA HIS A 226 -0.43 -8.85 20.01
C HIS A 226 -0.75 -9.98 19.01
N ILE A 227 -1.86 -9.86 18.27
CA ILE A 227 -2.27 -10.83 17.25
C ILE A 227 -1.67 -10.41 15.92
N LEU A 228 -0.85 -11.25 15.29
CA LEU A 228 -0.21 -10.99 13.99
C LEU A 228 -0.31 -12.22 13.07
N LYS A 229 -0.63 -12.01 11.79
CA LYS A 229 -0.59 -13.07 10.75
C LYS A 229 -0.17 -12.49 9.41
N ALA A 230 0.64 -13.22 8.64
CA ALA A 230 1.09 -12.83 7.30
C ALA A 230 0.32 -13.55 6.18
N SER A 231 0.22 -12.93 5.01
CA SER A 231 -0.21 -13.56 3.77
C SER A 231 0.94 -14.30 3.09
N PRO A 232 0.66 -15.16 2.10
CA PRO A 232 1.68 -15.62 1.15
C PRO A 232 2.24 -14.47 0.29
N ASN A 233 3.44 -14.68 -0.26
CA ASN A 233 4.07 -13.77 -1.22
C ASN A 233 3.34 -13.75 -2.58
N VAL A 234 3.40 -12.61 -3.26
CA VAL A 234 2.95 -12.39 -4.64
C VAL A 234 4.04 -11.68 -5.44
N ASN A 235 4.21 -12.04 -6.71
CA ASN A 235 5.34 -11.58 -7.52
C ASN A 235 4.92 -10.40 -8.42
N VAL A 236 5.69 -9.31 -8.39
CA VAL A 236 5.47 -8.08 -9.16
C VAL A 236 6.61 -7.91 -10.18
N ALA A 237 6.30 -7.54 -11.42
CA ALA A 237 7.30 -7.39 -12.48
C ALA A 237 8.30 -6.26 -12.17
N ASN A 238 9.61 -6.54 -12.21
CA ASN A 238 10.63 -5.49 -12.04
C ASN A 238 10.78 -4.68 -13.36
N PRO A 239 10.41 -3.38 -13.40
CA PRO A 239 10.54 -2.56 -14.60
C PRO A 239 11.98 -2.09 -14.89
N ALA A 240 12.90 -2.22 -13.93
CA ALA A 240 14.31 -1.86 -14.07
C ALA A 240 15.20 -3.04 -14.54
N HIS A 241 14.66 -4.27 -14.58
CA HIS A 241 15.39 -5.43 -15.06
C HIS A 241 15.69 -5.33 -16.57
N ILE A 242 16.94 -5.02 -16.91
CA ILE A 242 17.46 -5.07 -18.28
C ILE A 242 17.71 -6.54 -18.67
N PRO A 243 17.04 -7.10 -19.69
CA PRO A 243 17.36 -8.44 -20.18
C PRO A 243 18.79 -8.50 -20.71
N ALA A 244 19.51 -9.58 -20.39
CA ALA A 244 20.81 -9.82 -21.03
C ALA A 244 20.64 -9.86 -22.57
N PRO A 245 21.55 -9.24 -23.34
CA PRO A 245 21.47 -9.28 -24.79
C PRO A 245 21.48 -10.75 -25.28
N PRO A 246 20.73 -11.08 -26.34
CA PRO A 246 20.69 -12.45 -26.85
C PRO A 246 22.11 -12.87 -27.23
N LYS A 247 22.58 -13.98 -26.64
CA LYS A 247 23.88 -14.58 -27.01
C LYS A 247 23.85 -14.86 -28.50
N LYS A 248 24.85 -14.33 -29.23
CA LYS A 248 25.12 -14.80 -30.59
C LYS A 248 25.42 -16.29 -30.50
N ALA A 249 24.81 -17.08 -31.37
CA ALA A 249 25.17 -18.49 -31.52
C ALA A 249 26.58 -18.54 -32.10
N GLU A 250 27.52 -19.11 -31.35
CA GLU A 250 28.81 -19.52 -31.91
C GLU A 250 28.66 -20.87 -32.63
N PRO A 251 29.47 -21.16 -33.67
CA PRO A 251 29.30 -22.35 -34.48
C PRO A 251 29.58 -23.63 -33.68
N VAL A 252 28.84 -24.70 -33.98
CA VAL A 252 29.14 -26.04 -33.49
C VAL A 252 30.35 -26.56 -34.24
N ASP A 253 31.45 -26.82 -33.53
CA ASP A 253 32.59 -27.57 -34.06
C ASP A 253 32.67 -28.95 -33.39
N ASN A 254 33.01 -29.98 -34.18
CA ASN A 254 32.86 -31.39 -33.83
C ASN A 254 34.23 -32.07 -33.73
N THR A 255 34.65 -32.55 -32.55
CA THR A 255 35.48 -33.78 -32.38
C THR A 255 35.71 -34.14 -30.89
N PRO A 256 36.09 -35.40 -30.56
CA PRO A 256 35.86 -35.98 -29.23
C PRO A 256 37.09 -36.05 -28.29
N ALA A 257 36.85 -36.49 -27.05
CA ALA A 257 37.72 -36.33 -25.89
C ALA A 257 38.86 -37.37 -25.71
N HIS A 258 39.95 -36.97 -25.04
CA HIS A 258 40.68 -37.86 -24.10
C HIS A 258 41.67 -37.18 -23.12
N ARG A 259 41.77 -37.76 -21.90
CA ARG A 259 42.87 -37.76 -20.90
C ARG A 259 43.02 -36.61 -19.86
N LYS A 260 42.87 -37.01 -18.58
CA LYS A 260 43.49 -36.46 -17.33
C LYS A 260 44.79 -37.27 -17.02
N PRO A 261 45.57 -37.09 -15.91
CA PRO A 261 45.55 -36.15 -14.75
C PRO A 261 46.90 -35.35 -14.68
N PRO A 262 47.55 -34.91 -13.54
CA PRO A 262 47.19 -34.91 -12.10
C PRO A 262 47.50 -33.63 -11.24
N VAL A 263 46.84 -33.55 -10.07
CA VAL A 263 47.30 -33.30 -8.66
C VAL A 263 48.51 -32.37 -8.38
N ALA A 264 48.58 -31.48 -7.36
CA ALA A 264 47.70 -30.75 -6.39
C ALA A 264 48.63 -29.85 -5.48
N PRO A 265 48.27 -29.22 -4.33
CA PRO A 265 46.96 -28.88 -3.70
C PRO A 265 46.84 -27.41 -3.15
N GLU A 266 45.71 -27.12 -2.47
CA GLU A 266 45.45 -26.05 -1.44
C GLU A 266 45.39 -24.54 -1.84
N HIS A 267 44.58 -23.66 -1.22
CA HIS A 267 43.61 -23.79 -0.10
C HIS A 267 42.45 -22.75 -0.21
N ASN A 268 41.44 -22.87 0.68
CA ASN A 268 40.31 -21.94 0.95
C ASN A 268 39.18 -21.77 -0.10
N LYS A 269 38.03 -22.42 0.18
CA LYS A 269 36.67 -22.03 -0.27
C LYS A 269 35.69 -22.05 0.92
N PRO A 270 34.70 -21.13 1.01
CA PRO A 270 33.64 -21.20 2.02
C PRO A 270 32.72 -22.42 1.84
N LYS A 271 32.20 -22.99 2.94
CA LYS A 271 31.24 -24.10 2.92
C LYS A 271 29.82 -23.62 2.55
N PRO A 272 29.01 -24.43 1.85
CA PRO A 272 27.59 -24.16 1.63
C PRO A 272 26.75 -24.43 2.90
N ASN A 273 25.65 -23.70 3.07
CA ASN A 273 24.71 -23.90 4.19
C ASN A 273 23.99 -25.26 4.13
N LYS A 274 23.78 -25.89 5.29
CA LYS A 274 23.03 -27.15 5.43
C LYS A 274 21.50 -26.93 5.26
N PRO A 275 20.74 -27.94 4.79
CA PRO A 275 19.27 -27.91 4.77
C PRO A 275 18.67 -27.85 6.19
N LYS A 276 17.41 -27.41 6.32
CA LYS A 276 16.63 -27.48 7.57
C LYS A 276 15.24 -28.12 7.33
N PRO A 277 14.65 -28.80 8.32
CA PRO A 277 13.29 -29.36 8.23
C PRO A 277 12.21 -28.28 8.07
N GLN A 278 11.10 -28.60 7.41
CA GLN A 278 9.96 -27.67 7.32
C GLN A 278 9.10 -27.69 8.60
N GLU A 279 8.45 -26.57 8.94
CA GLU A 279 7.61 -26.45 10.14
C GLU A 279 6.16 -26.92 9.96
N GLU A 280 5.68 -27.06 8.72
CA GLU A 280 4.26 -27.32 8.39
C GLU A 280 4.07 -28.67 7.66
N THR A 281 4.98 -29.63 7.88
CA THR A 281 4.96 -30.97 7.28
C THR A 281 4.74 -32.06 8.33
N ALA A 282 4.16 -33.18 7.91
CA ALA A 282 3.93 -34.31 8.80
C ALA A 282 5.27 -34.99 9.14
N LYS A 283 5.58 -35.16 10.43
CA LYS A 283 6.83 -35.79 10.93
C LYS A 283 6.51 -36.97 11.83
N PHE A 284 7.08 -38.12 11.47
CA PHE A 284 6.86 -39.40 12.13
C PHE A 284 8.20 -39.90 12.68
N PRO A 285 8.49 -39.69 13.99
CA PRO A 285 9.69 -40.22 14.63
C PRO A 285 9.62 -41.74 14.80
N GLN A 286 10.78 -42.39 14.79
CA GLN A 286 10.87 -43.84 14.98
C GLN A 286 10.67 -44.27 16.45
N THR A 287 10.94 -43.39 17.41
CA THR A 287 10.78 -43.68 18.85
C THR A 287 9.58 -42.95 19.47
N PRO A 288 8.96 -43.48 20.55
CA PRO A 288 7.84 -42.83 21.23
C PRO A 288 8.20 -41.54 22.00
N ALA A 289 9.49 -41.22 22.15
CA ALA A 289 9.97 -40.13 22.98
C ALA A 289 9.96 -38.76 22.26
N ALA A 290 10.12 -38.76 20.94
CA ALA A 290 10.16 -37.54 20.12
C ALA A 290 8.75 -37.03 19.73
N LYS A 291 8.64 -35.72 19.46
CA LYS A 291 7.35 -35.06 19.15
C LYS A 291 6.85 -35.42 17.75
N LYS A 292 5.89 -36.33 17.66
CA LYS A 292 5.12 -36.59 16.43
C LYS A 292 4.37 -35.32 15.98
N GLN A 293 4.53 -34.94 14.71
CA GLN A 293 3.78 -33.86 14.08
C GLN A 293 2.79 -34.46 13.07
N ALA A 294 1.50 -34.35 13.36
CA ALA A 294 0.45 -34.80 12.45
C ALA A 294 0.38 -33.93 11.19
N ASP A 295 -0.14 -34.49 10.09
CA ASP A 295 -0.44 -33.74 8.87
C ASP A 295 -1.51 -32.66 9.14
N PRO A 296 -1.23 -31.36 8.89
CA PRO A 296 -2.22 -30.29 9.02
C PRO A 296 -3.48 -30.45 8.16
N GLU A 297 -3.44 -31.25 7.08
CA GLU A 297 -4.61 -31.57 6.25
C GLU A 297 -5.30 -32.90 6.61
N GLY A 298 -4.72 -33.70 7.51
CA GLY A 298 -5.26 -35.01 7.93
C GLY A 298 -5.30 -36.08 6.84
N LYS A 299 -4.55 -35.91 5.75
CA LYS A 299 -4.48 -36.81 4.59
C LYS A 299 -3.38 -37.86 4.71
N ILE A 300 -2.29 -37.57 5.41
CA ILE A 300 -1.25 -38.56 5.79
C ILE A 300 -1.49 -38.99 7.24
N LEU A 301 -1.95 -40.23 7.42
CA LEU A 301 -2.42 -40.77 8.70
C LEU A 301 -1.28 -41.41 9.51
N SER A 302 -0.42 -42.17 8.85
CA SER A 302 0.80 -42.75 9.45
C SER A 302 1.89 -42.98 8.43
N VAL A 303 3.14 -42.93 8.87
CA VAL A 303 4.32 -43.29 8.09
C VAL A 303 5.26 -44.08 8.99
N GLU A 304 5.73 -45.24 8.53
CA GLU A 304 6.49 -46.20 9.33
C GLU A 304 7.61 -46.84 8.49
N PHE A 305 8.78 -47.09 9.10
CA PHE A 305 9.77 -47.99 8.51
C PHE A 305 9.29 -49.44 8.60
N THR A 306 9.44 -50.20 7.52
CA THR A 306 9.17 -51.65 7.47
C THR A 306 10.33 -52.42 6.88
N ASP A 307 10.39 -53.73 7.13
CA ASP A 307 11.22 -54.62 6.34
C ASP A 307 10.66 -54.80 4.91
N GLY A 308 11.40 -55.54 4.08
CA GLY A 308 10.99 -55.89 2.72
C GLY A 308 9.77 -56.81 2.61
N THR A 309 9.18 -57.23 3.74
CA THR A 309 7.91 -57.98 3.82
C THR A 309 6.73 -57.12 4.32
N GLY A 310 6.99 -55.85 4.69
CA GLY A 310 5.97 -54.90 5.15
C GLY A 310 5.73 -54.88 6.66
N LYS A 311 6.57 -55.54 7.47
CA LYS A 311 6.47 -55.55 8.94
C LYS A 311 7.26 -54.40 9.56
N THR A 312 6.63 -53.65 10.47
CA THR A 312 7.18 -52.42 11.07
C THR A 312 8.49 -52.66 11.86
N LEU A 313 9.51 -51.85 11.58
CA LEU A 313 10.85 -51.90 12.17
C LEU A 313 10.99 -50.94 13.36
N LYS A 314 11.22 -51.50 14.57
CA LYS A 314 11.39 -50.71 15.80
C LYS A 314 12.75 -50.00 15.92
N LYS A 315 13.79 -50.51 15.26
CA LYS A 315 15.12 -49.89 15.12
C LYS A 315 15.65 -50.26 13.73
N ALA A 316 16.15 -49.29 12.98
CA ALA A 316 16.84 -49.49 11.70
C ALA A 316 18.31 -49.06 11.86
N LYS A 317 19.26 -49.81 11.31
CA LYS A 317 20.69 -49.55 11.46
C LYS A 317 21.35 -49.11 10.17
N THR A 318 22.47 -48.40 10.31
CA THR A 318 23.38 -48.07 9.21
C THR A 318 23.80 -49.34 8.48
N GLY A 319 23.55 -49.39 7.18
CA GLY A 319 23.79 -50.56 6.31
C GLY A 319 22.51 -51.31 5.93
N ASP A 320 21.43 -51.17 6.69
CA ASP A 320 20.17 -51.86 6.42
C ASP A 320 19.51 -51.35 5.12
N THR A 321 18.76 -52.24 4.50
CA THR A 321 17.88 -51.93 3.37
C THR A 321 16.44 -51.95 3.90
N VAL A 322 15.87 -50.75 4.07
CA VAL A 322 14.55 -50.56 4.68
C VAL A 322 13.51 -50.19 3.63
N SER A 323 12.24 -50.38 3.98
CA SER A 323 11.09 -49.88 3.26
C SER A 323 10.38 -48.81 4.08
N ILE A 324 9.62 -47.92 3.44
CA ILE A 324 8.71 -46.98 4.11
C ILE A 324 7.27 -47.31 3.69
N LYS A 325 6.42 -47.54 4.69
CA LYS A 325 4.96 -47.69 4.52
C LYS A 325 4.28 -46.36 4.84
N ILE A 326 3.46 -45.87 3.92
CA ILE A 326 2.66 -44.65 4.07
C ILE A 326 1.19 -45.03 4.05
N THR A 327 0.46 -44.65 5.10
CA THR A 327 -1.00 -44.75 5.19
C THR A 327 -1.60 -43.36 5.03
N SER A 328 -2.52 -43.21 4.10
CA SER A 328 -3.09 -41.93 3.67
C SER A 328 -4.57 -42.07 3.31
N GLN A 329 -5.29 -40.95 3.25
CA GLN A 329 -6.72 -40.92 2.91
C GLN A 329 -6.96 -39.98 1.73
N GLY A 330 -7.47 -40.53 0.61
CA GLY A 330 -7.81 -39.73 -0.58
C GLY A 330 -6.59 -39.23 -1.37
N MET A 331 -5.43 -39.87 -1.18
CA MET A 331 -4.16 -39.49 -1.80
C MET A 331 -3.70 -40.43 -2.92
N ARG A 332 -4.52 -41.43 -3.26
CA ARG A 332 -4.29 -42.32 -4.41
C ARG A 332 -4.04 -41.53 -5.71
N GLY A 333 -2.94 -41.86 -6.38
CA GLY A 333 -2.48 -41.20 -7.60
C GLY A 333 -1.89 -39.80 -7.40
N LYS A 334 -1.57 -39.38 -6.17
CA LYS A 334 -0.94 -38.09 -5.86
C LYS A 334 0.54 -38.26 -5.53
N ASN A 335 1.33 -37.25 -5.89
CA ASN A 335 2.77 -37.21 -5.60
C ASN A 335 2.99 -36.65 -4.20
N VAL A 336 3.87 -37.30 -3.45
CA VAL A 336 4.39 -36.85 -2.16
C VAL A 336 5.91 -36.82 -2.19
N THR A 337 6.53 -35.89 -1.46
CA THR A 337 7.98 -35.86 -1.25
C THR A 337 8.28 -36.33 0.16
N ILE A 338 9.22 -37.26 0.28
CA ILE A 338 9.57 -37.91 1.55
C ILE A 338 11.02 -37.60 1.85
N LYS A 339 11.29 -37.27 3.12
CA LYS A 339 12.64 -36.99 3.61
C LYS A 339 12.90 -37.83 4.86
N ILE A 340 14.14 -38.29 5.04
CA ILE A 340 14.60 -38.94 6.27
C ILE A 340 15.63 -38.03 6.92
N TRP A 341 15.51 -37.82 8.22
CA TRP A 341 16.39 -36.98 9.03
C TRP A 341 17.01 -37.79 10.18
N GLU A 342 18.23 -37.41 10.58
CA GLU A 342 18.88 -37.89 11.82
C GLU A 342 18.60 -36.92 12.97
N GLU A 343 18.21 -37.44 14.14
CA GLU A 343 17.87 -36.63 15.32
C GLU A 343 19.08 -36.54 16.29
N ASP A 344 19.81 -35.42 16.21
CA ASP A 344 21.03 -35.19 17.00
C ASP A 344 20.68 -34.49 18.34
N LEU A 345 20.37 -35.30 19.36
CA LEU A 345 19.76 -34.90 20.65
C LEU A 345 20.54 -33.87 21.52
N SER A 346 21.71 -33.38 21.08
CA SER A 346 22.54 -32.45 21.87
C SER A 346 22.81 -31.07 21.23
N ARG A 347 22.69 -30.87 19.90
CA ARG A 347 23.11 -29.60 19.24
C ARG A 347 22.39 -29.23 17.92
N TYR A 348 21.12 -28.80 17.99
CA TYR A 348 20.43 -27.89 17.02
C TYR A 348 20.80 -27.99 15.51
N ASN A 349 20.95 -29.19 14.94
CA ASN A 349 21.21 -29.40 13.50
C ASN A 349 20.81 -30.81 13.07
N ASP A 350 19.54 -31.00 12.71
CA ASP A 350 19.07 -32.21 12.03
C ASP A 350 19.71 -32.33 10.64
N ASP A 351 20.35 -33.46 10.33
CA ASP A 351 20.95 -33.69 9.01
C ASP A 351 20.00 -34.46 8.07
N LEU A 352 19.82 -33.91 6.86
CA LEU A 352 18.98 -34.52 5.81
C LEU A 352 19.71 -35.70 5.18
N LEU A 353 19.25 -36.91 5.47
CA LEU A 353 19.83 -38.16 4.98
C LEU A 353 19.30 -38.55 3.60
N TYR A 354 17.98 -38.49 3.40
CA TYR A 354 17.34 -39.00 2.19
C TYR A 354 16.25 -38.04 1.70
N LYS A 355 16.04 -37.98 0.38
CA LYS A 355 14.92 -37.26 -0.23
C LYS A 355 14.50 -37.93 -1.54
N GLU A 356 13.24 -38.34 -1.64
CA GLU A 356 12.64 -38.86 -2.88
C GLU A 356 11.24 -38.27 -3.09
N SER A 357 10.73 -38.30 -4.33
CA SER A 357 9.36 -37.92 -4.67
C SER A 357 8.65 -39.08 -5.35
N VAL A 358 7.55 -39.55 -4.74
CA VAL A 358 6.86 -40.79 -5.11
C VAL A 358 5.37 -40.55 -5.30
N THR A 359 4.77 -41.23 -6.29
CA THR A 359 3.32 -41.27 -6.49
C THR A 359 2.71 -42.37 -5.62
N LEU A 360 1.77 -42.04 -4.75
CA LEU A 360 1.08 -43.03 -3.91
C LEU A 360 0.09 -43.84 -4.76
N ALA A 361 0.41 -45.10 -5.08
CA ALA A 361 -0.40 -45.96 -5.94
C ALA A 361 -1.76 -46.35 -5.31
N TYR A 362 -1.80 -46.40 -3.98
CA TYR A 362 -2.96 -46.75 -3.16
C TYR A 362 -2.93 -45.96 -1.83
N ASP A 363 -4.04 -45.94 -1.10
CA ASP A 363 -4.16 -45.27 0.20
C ASP A 363 -3.13 -45.81 1.23
N THR A 364 -2.76 -47.10 1.14
CA THR A 364 -1.52 -47.63 1.73
C THR A 364 -0.50 -47.90 0.62
N SER A 365 0.63 -47.20 0.63
CA SER A 365 1.71 -47.36 -0.35
C SER A 365 3.03 -47.71 0.33
N PHE A 366 3.89 -48.47 -0.37
CA PHE A 366 5.21 -48.88 0.09
C PHE A 366 6.30 -48.36 -0.84
N ILE A 367 7.40 -47.88 -0.27
CA ILE A 367 8.62 -47.52 -0.98
C ILE A 367 9.69 -48.48 -0.48
N ASN A 368 10.20 -49.31 -1.38
CA ASN A 368 11.06 -50.42 -1.03
C ASN A 368 12.51 -50.15 -1.42
N TYR A 369 13.45 -50.82 -0.73
CA TYR A 369 14.87 -50.85 -1.04
C TYR A 369 15.66 -49.56 -0.78
N ILE A 370 15.27 -48.77 0.23
CA ILE A 370 16.05 -47.62 0.70
C ILE A 370 17.26 -48.14 1.49
N LYS A 371 18.46 -48.02 0.92
CA LYS A 371 19.72 -48.47 1.55
C LYS A 371 20.36 -47.34 2.36
N LEU A 372 20.49 -47.52 3.67
CA LEU A 372 21.07 -46.54 4.59
C LEU A 372 22.62 -46.62 4.56
N THR A 373 23.28 -45.99 3.59
CA THR A 373 24.72 -46.23 3.33
C THR A 373 25.68 -45.48 4.27
N LYS A 374 26.81 -46.11 4.61
CA LYS A 374 27.84 -45.55 5.53
C LYS A 374 28.44 -44.22 5.06
N ALA A 375 28.48 -43.95 3.75
CA ALA A 375 28.97 -42.68 3.20
C ALA A 375 28.09 -41.45 3.55
N MET A 376 26.92 -41.67 4.14
CA MET A 376 26.03 -40.63 4.65
C MET A 376 26.41 -40.17 6.07
N TYR A 377 27.32 -40.87 6.75
CA TYR A 377 27.65 -40.68 8.17
C TYR A 377 29.00 -39.97 8.42
N ASP A 378 29.97 -40.09 7.51
CA ASP A 378 31.34 -39.58 7.71
C ASP A 378 31.45 -38.06 7.41
N LYS A 379 30.79 -37.24 8.25
CA LYS A 379 30.97 -35.77 8.34
C LYS A 379 31.06 -35.25 9.78
N SER A 380 31.59 -36.05 10.70
CA SER A 380 31.99 -35.59 12.03
C SER A 380 33.21 -36.36 12.55
N ASN A 381 34.16 -35.63 13.13
CA ASN A 381 35.11 -36.17 14.09
C ASN A 381 35.29 -35.09 15.15
N ASP A 382 34.68 -35.26 16.33
CA ASP A 382 35.45 -35.74 17.49
C ASP A 382 34.56 -35.93 18.73
N PHE A 383 34.97 -36.91 19.55
CA PHE A 383 34.36 -37.38 20.81
C PHE A 383 32.98 -38.04 20.69
N GLY A 384 32.94 -39.34 21.02
CA GLY A 384 31.83 -40.22 20.71
C GLY A 384 30.93 -40.57 21.89
N GLU A 385 29.70 -40.93 21.55
CA GLU A 385 28.70 -41.62 22.37
C GLU A 385 27.88 -42.55 21.46
N GLY A 386 27.44 -43.69 21.98
CA GLY A 386 26.25 -44.43 21.50
C GLY A 386 26.25 -45.11 20.11
N ASN A 387 26.02 -46.43 20.09
CA ASN A 387 25.61 -47.18 18.89
C ASN A 387 24.09 -47.08 18.59
N GLU A 388 23.39 -46.12 19.18
CA GLU A 388 21.94 -45.93 18.99
C GLU A 388 21.68 -44.48 18.54
N ARG A 389 21.25 -44.32 17.28
CA ARG A 389 20.89 -43.05 16.65
C ARG A 389 19.43 -43.15 16.18
N GLU A 390 18.66 -42.08 16.36
CA GLU A 390 17.22 -42.07 16.10
C GLU A 390 16.90 -41.28 14.81
N TYR A 391 15.89 -41.74 14.06
CA TYR A 391 15.49 -41.16 12.78
C TYR A 391 14.02 -40.74 12.80
N TYR A 392 13.68 -39.74 11.96
CA TYR A 392 12.29 -39.41 11.65
C TYR A 392 12.04 -39.23 10.15
N ILE A 393 10.81 -39.52 9.74
CA ILE A 393 10.35 -39.39 8.36
C ILE A 393 9.46 -38.15 8.24
N GLU A 394 9.81 -37.24 7.35
CA GLU A 394 9.00 -36.07 6.97
C GLU A 394 8.30 -36.34 5.63
N VAL A 395 6.99 -36.07 5.54
CA VAL A 395 6.22 -36.20 4.28
C VAL A 395 5.54 -34.87 3.92
N GLU A 396 5.80 -34.42 2.70
CA GLU A 396 5.33 -33.16 2.10
C GLU A 396 4.44 -33.48 0.89
N HIS A 397 3.22 -32.91 0.84
CA HIS A 397 2.31 -33.09 -0.30
C HIS A 397 1.63 -31.78 -0.71
N LEU A 398 1.10 -31.75 -1.94
CA LEU A 398 0.41 -30.58 -2.47
C LEU A 398 -1.00 -30.43 -1.87
N LYS A 399 -1.41 -29.17 -1.65
CA LYS A 399 -2.79 -28.78 -1.29
C LYS A 399 -3.77 -29.13 -2.41
N THR A 400 -4.51 -30.23 -2.23
CA THR A 400 -5.32 -30.88 -3.30
C THR A 400 -6.83 -30.59 -3.27
N SER A 401 -7.35 -29.77 -2.36
CA SER A 401 -8.77 -29.41 -2.32
C SER A 401 -9.07 -28.10 -3.07
N VAL A 402 -9.78 -28.21 -4.19
CA VAL A 402 -10.47 -27.10 -4.86
C VAL A 402 -11.89 -27.58 -5.17
N THR A 403 -12.91 -26.89 -4.65
CA THR A 403 -14.31 -27.11 -5.05
C THR A 403 -14.67 -26.08 -6.12
N SER A 404 -14.72 -26.52 -7.38
CA SER A 404 -15.34 -25.77 -8.46
C SER A 404 -16.85 -25.97 -8.46
N GLN A 405 -17.60 -24.94 -8.86
CA GLN A 405 -18.94 -25.11 -9.41
C GLN A 405 -18.96 -24.58 -10.84
N VAL A 406 -19.41 -25.44 -11.75
CA VAL A 406 -19.62 -25.12 -13.16
C VAL A 406 -21.05 -24.62 -13.32
N ILE A 407 -21.25 -23.48 -13.97
CA ILE A 407 -22.58 -23.03 -14.40
C ILE A 407 -22.76 -23.47 -15.87
N PRO A 408 -23.77 -24.29 -16.20
CA PRO A 408 -24.11 -24.57 -17.59
C PRO A 408 -24.84 -23.36 -18.19
N ILE A 409 -24.26 -22.76 -19.24
CA ILE A 409 -24.93 -21.72 -20.03
C ILE A 409 -25.75 -22.43 -21.11
N SER A 410 -27.08 -22.36 -21.05
CA SER A 410 -27.93 -22.72 -22.20
C SER A 410 -28.08 -21.51 -23.14
N PRO A 411 -28.15 -21.69 -24.48
CA PRO A 411 -28.18 -20.56 -25.42
C PRO A 411 -29.49 -19.75 -25.48
N SER A 412 -30.44 -19.95 -24.56
CA SER A 412 -31.86 -19.55 -24.75
C SER A 412 -32.48 -18.79 -23.56
N ALA A 413 -31.70 -18.01 -22.81
CA ALA A 413 -32.22 -17.15 -21.75
C ALA A 413 -32.36 -15.70 -22.24
N GLU A 414 -33.57 -15.13 -22.18
CA GLU A 414 -33.84 -13.76 -22.61
C GLU A 414 -33.36 -12.69 -21.60
N PRO A 415 -33.01 -11.46 -22.05
CA PRO A 415 -32.57 -10.38 -21.16
C PRO A 415 -33.74 -9.72 -20.41
N VAL A 416 -33.56 -9.50 -19.11
CA VAL A 416 -34.53 -8.77 -18.27
C VAL A 416 -34.49 -7.27 -18.57
N LYS A 417 -35.65 -6.67 -18.87
CA LYS A 417 -35.83 -5.23 -19.05
C LYS A 417 -35.92 -4.48 -17.71
N VAL A 418 -35.55 -3.20 -17.73
CA VAL A 418 -35.73 -2.25 -16.62
C VAL A 418 -36.42 -1.01 -17.18
N ASP A 419 -37.50 -0.55 -16.54
CA ASP A 419 -38.20 0.69 -16.87
C ASP A 419 -38.04 1.75 -15.74
N PRO A 420 -38.24 3.05 -16.03
CA PRO A 420 -37.64 4.14 -15.25
C PRO A 420 -38.63 5.02 -14.46
N ASN A 421 -38.07 5.99 -13.71
CA ASN A 421 -38.73 7.12 -13.04
C ASN A 421 -39.66 6.77 -11.83
N ASP A 422 -39.88 7.63 -10.82
CA ASP A 422 -39.36 8.98 -10.54
C ASP A 422 -39.29 9.26 -9.01
N SER A 423 -38.65 10.37 -8.62
CA SER A 423 -38.67 10.90 -7.22
C SER A 423 -39.98 11.68 -6.94
N PRO A 424 -40.46 11.85 -5.68
CA PRO A 424 -40.00 13.00 -4.85
C PRO A 424 -40.17 12.87 -3.30
N ALA A 425 -39.62 13.82 -2.52
CA ALA A 425 -40.37 14.62 -1.50
C ALA A 425 -39.49 15.40 -0.47
N ILE A 426 -39.48 16.73 -0.61
CA ILE A 426 -39.86 17.78 0.38
C ILE A 426 -39.15 17.88 1.76
N ILE A 427 -38.76 19.13 2.07
CA ILE A 427 -38.04 19.65 3.24
C ILE A 427 -38.96 19.89 4.46
N LYS A 428 -38.45 19.66 5.68
CA LYS A 428 -38.77 20.47 6.89
C LYS A 428 -37.55 20.65 7.80
N GLU A 429 -37.08 21.89 7.93
CA GLU A 429 -36.25 22.42 9.04
C GLU A 429 -37.16 22.77 10.25
N PRO A 430 -36.68 22.87 11.52
CA PRO A 430 -35.56 23.72 11.98
C PRO A 430 -34.66 23.07 13.08
N LYS A 431 -33.65 23.68 13.73
CA LYS A 431 -33.17 25.08 13.85
C LYS A 431 -31.64 25.18 13.67
N GLN A 432 -31.16 26.38 13.37
CA GLN A 432 -29.75 26.73 13.24
C GLN A 432 -29.04 26.89 14.61
N GLU A 433 -27.85 26.30 14.74
CA GLU A 433 -26.73 26.90 15.48
C GLU A 433 -25.57 27.15 14.51
N LYS A 434 -25.03 28.37 14.52
CA LYS A 434 -23.99 28.80 13.56
C LYS A 434 -22.60 28.34 14.00
N ILE A 435 -22.25 27.09 13.68
CA ILE A 435 -20.83 26.69 13.62
C ILE A 435 -20.32 26.99 12.20
N LYS A 436 -19.44 27.98 12.07
CA LYS A 436 -18.63 28.14 10.86
C LYS A 436 -17.77 26.89 10.70
N LYS A 437 -18.12 26.00 9.77
CA LYS A 437 -17.25 24.89 9.36
C LYS A 437 -16.08 25.46 8.56
N GLU A 438 -14.99 25.75 9.25
CA GLU A 438 -13.69 25.92 8.61
C GLU A 438 -13.30 24.66 7.84
N GLY A 439 -12.54 24.83 6.76
CA GLY A 439 -12.14 23.73 5.89
C GLY A 439 -11.29 22.69 6.64
N LYS A 440 -11.52 21.41 6.33
CA LYS A 440 -10.76 20.29 6.92
C LYS A 440 -9.24 20.38 6.67
N CYS A 441 -8.79 21.09 5.62
CA CYS A 441 -7.38 21.31 5.39
C CYS A 441 -6.80 22.39 6.31
N PHE A 442 -5.59 22.15 6.83
CA PHE A 442 -4.72 23.15 7.48
C PHE A 442 -4.01 24.10 6.49
N CYS A 443 -4.37 24.00 5.19
CA CYS A 443 -3.87 24.79 4.08
C CYS A 443 -4.23 26.28 4.28
N ASN A 444 -3.28 27.18 4.08
CA ASN A 444 -3.51 28.62 3.85
C ASN A 444 -4.36 29.35 4.93
N ARG A 445 -4.38 28.81 6.14
CA ARG A 445 -4.98 29.38 7.35
C ARG A 445 -4.12 29.09 8.57
N ASP A 446 -4.42 29.74 9.69
CA ASP A 446 -3.78 29.46 10.98
C ASP A 446 -4.30 28.15 11.60
N PHE A 447 -3.49 27.52 12.45
CA PHE A 447 -3.93 26.42 13.31
C PHE A 447 -4.77 26.93 14.48
N THR A 448 -5.90 26.28 14.75
CA THR A 448 -6.68 26.51 15.99
C THR A 448 -6.00 25.82 17.19
N PRO A 449 -6.35 26.18 18.45
CA PRO A 449 -5.78 25.54 19.65
C PRO A 449 -5.89 24.01 19.62
N ASP A 450 -7.11 23.48 19.50
CA ASP A 450 -7.39 22.03 19.45
C ASP A 450 -6.63 21.29 18.35
N GLU A 451 -6.43 21.91 17.20
CA GLU A 451 -5.71 21.33 16.07
C GLU A 451 -4.22 21.22 16.38
N PHE A 452 -3.63 22.29 16.91
CA PHE A 452 -2.21 22.34 17.21
C PHE A 452 -1.86 21.43 18.40
N GLU A 453 -2.73 21.35 19.41
CA GLU A 453 -2.60 20.40 20.51
C GLU A 453 -2.60 18.95 20.00
N LYS A 454 -3.53 18.58 19.11
CA LYS A 454 -3.54 17.24 18.47
C LYS A 454 -2.28 16.96 17.65
N ILE A 455 -1.69 17.98 17.02
CA ILE A 455 -0.42 17.83 16.29
C ILE A 455 0.75 17.53 17.23
N ILE A 456 0.89 18.28 18.33
CA ILE A 456 1.94 18.06 19.33
C ILE A 456 1.74 16.71 20.05
N HIS A 457 0.51 16.38 20.42
CA HIS A 457 0.17 15.11 21.07
C HIS A 457 0.41 13.93 20.12
N GLY A 458 0.02 14.01 18.85
CA GLY A 458 0.27 12.95 17.87
C GLY A 458 1.75 12.71 17.58
N LEU A 459 2.58 13.76 17.54
CA LEU A 459 4.05 13.63 17.46
C LEU A 459 4.61 12.91 18.70
N ARG A 460 4.21 13.34 19.90
CA ARG A 460 4.60 12.70 21.18
C ARG A 460 4.17 11.24 21.26
N ASP A 461 2.96 10.94 20.84
CA ASP A 461 2.37 9.59 20.89
C ASP A 461 3.07 8.63 19.93
N SER A 462 3.67 9.15 18.85
CA SER A 462 4.52 8.35 17.95
C SER A 462 5.88 7.97 18.54
N GLU A 463 6.28 8.53 19.69
CA GLU A 463 7.49 8.18 20.43
C GLU A 463 7.17 7.81 21.90
N PRO A 464 6.63 6.60 22.19
CA PRO A 464 6.16 6.22 23.53
C PRO A 464 7.19 6.42 24.66
N THR A 465 8.47 6.19 24.39
CA THR A 465 9.57 6.42 25.34
C THR A 465 9.75 7.91 25.66
N VAL A 466 9.65 8.79 24.65
CA VAL A 466 9.72 10.25 24.85
C VAL A 466 8.49 10.72 25.64
N LYS A 467 7.29 10.28 25.23
CA LYS A 467 6.03 10.57 25.96
C LYS A 467 6.10 10.13 27.42
N LYS A 468 6.63 8.94 27.72
CA LYS A 468 6.78 8.45 29.10
C LYS A 468 7.68 9.35 29.95
N ASN A 469 8.73 9.91 29.35
CA ASN A 469 9.75 10.66 30.08
C ASN A 469 9.38 12.14 30.33
N ILE A 470 8.62 12.78 29.42
CA ILE A 470 8.32 14.23 29.49
C ILE A 470 6.84 14.61 29.24
N GLY A 471 5.97 13.63 28.98
CA GLY A 471 4.57 13.87 28.63
C GLY A 471 4.43 14.79 27.42
N TYR A 472 3.49 15.72 27.49
CA TYR A 472 3.25 16.75 26.47
C TYR A 472 3.94 18.09 26.80
N THR A 473 4.82 18.13 27.80
CA THR A 473 5.53 19.37 28.14
C THR A 473 6.46 19.80 27.01
N LEU A 474 6.57 21.12 26.84
CA LEU A 474 7.49 21.76 25.90
C LEU A 474 8.57 22.52 26.67
N PHE A 475 9.76 22.61 26.06
CA PHE A 475 10.89 23.43 26.51
C PHE A 475 11.36 23.16 27.96
N GLY A 476 11.08 21.95 28.46
CA GLY A 476 11.34 21.52 29.84
C GLY A 476 12.78 21.04 30.14
N ALA A 477 13.69 21.04 29.16
CA ALA A 477 15.09 20.69 29.42
C ALA A 477 15.75 21.71 30.38
N SER A 478 16.67 21.22 31.21
CA SER A 478 17.40 22.04 32.20
C SER A 478 18.26 23.15 31.58
N ASN A 479 18.69 22.99 30.33
CA ASN A 479 19.44 24.02 29.61
C ASN A 479 18.54 25.07 28.93
N CYS A 480 17.22 24.88 28.87
CA CYS A 480 16.30 25.79 28.19
C CYS A 480 15.82 26.92 29.12
N LYS A 481 16.41 28.12 28.94
CA LYS A 481 16.16 29.31 29.74
C LYS A 481 14.98 30.17 29.26
N LEU A 482 14.08 29.64 28.42
CA LEU A 482 12.82 30.32 28.09
C LEU A 482 12.01 30.60 29.37
N LYS A 483 11.25 31.71 29.37
CA LYS A 483 10.34 32.05 30.46
C LYS A 483 9.20 31.03 30.56
N GLN A 484 8.65 30.83 31.76
CA GLN A 484 7.68 29.76 31.99
C GLN A 484 6.38 29.96 31.18
N GLU A 485 5.94 31.21 30.98
CA GLU A 485 4.81 31.56 30.12
C GLU A 485 5.03 31.19 28.64
N ASP A 486 6.29 31.15 28.18
CA ASP A 486 6.65 30.78 26.82
C ASP A 486 6.70 29.25 26.60
N LYS A 487 6.73 28.44 27.67
CA LYS A 487 6.88 26.97 27.60
C LYS A 487 5.57 26.22 27.31
N THR A 488 4.65 26.83 26.58
CA THR A 488 3.28 26.31 26.37
C THR A 488 2.98 25.96 24.90
N ILE A 489 2.11 24.97 24.68
CA ILE A 489 1.62 24.58 23.34
C ILE A 489 0.95 25.77 22.66
N GLU A 490 0.15 26.54 23.41
CA GLU A 490 -0.55 27.72 22.90
C GLU A 490 0.41 28.83 22.47
N LYS A 491 1.46 29.13 23.25
CA LYS A 491 2.46 30.12 22.83
C LYS A 491 3.22 29.65 21.59
N LEU A 492 3.59 28.37 21.51
CA LEU A 492 4.21 27.80 20.30
C LEU A 492 3.28 27.92 19.08
N ARG A 493 1.98 27.64 19.24
CA ARG A 493 0.98 27.82 18.18
C ARG A 493 0.93 29.26 17.67
N ILE A 494 0.87 30.24 18.58
CA ILE A 494 0.82 31.67 18.26
C ILE A 494 2.07 32.10 17.48
N GLU A 495 3.27 31.78 17.97
CA GLU A 495 4.50 32.18 17.28
C GLU A 495 4.71 31.41 15.95
N LEU A 496 4.33 30.13 15.86
CA LEU A 496 4.41 29.40 14.59
C LEU A 496 3.40 29.88 13.55
N ASN A 497 2.17 30.25 13.93
CA ASN A 497 1.23 30.85 12.98
C ASN A 497 1.79 32.17 12.41
N LYS A 498 2.44 33.02 13.23
CA LYS A 498 3.16 34.20 12.73
C LYS A 498 4.26 33.81 11.74
N VAL A 499 5.13 32.86 12.10
CA VAL A 499 6.20 32.34 11.24
C VAL A 499 5.65 31.82 9.91
N PHE A 500 4.57 31.05 9.93
CA PHE A 500 4.01 30.48 8.70
C PHE A 500 3.53 31.58 7.75
N ASN A 501 2.81 32.58 8.26
CA ASN A 501 2.36 33.73 7.48
C ASN A 501 3.53 34.58 6.95
N THR A 502 4.52 34.91 7.79
CA THR A 502 5.70 35.74 7.41
C THR A 502 6.58 35.08 6.36
N TYR A 503 6.77 33.75 6.43
CA TYR A 503 7.72 33.03 5.58
C TYR A 503 7.06 32.20 4.46
N GLU A 504 5.75 32.40 4.23
CA GLU A 504 4.95 31.72 3.19
C GLU A 504 4.91 30.19 3.33
N ILE A 505 4.97 29.69 4.57
CA ILE A 505 4.88 28.27 4.92
C ILE A 505 3.38 27.90 5.04
N ASN A 506 2.63 28.21 3.98
CA ASN A 506 1.17 28.24 4.02
C ASN A 506 0.52 26.91 3.62
N THR A 507 1.17 26.13 2.75
CA THR A 507 0.66 24.82 2.30
C THR A 507 0.85 23.74 3.38
N CYS A 508 -0.03 22.74 3.42
CA CYS A 508 0.07 21.65 4.42
C CYS A 508 1.42 20.94 4.39
N ILE A 509 1.96 20.69 3.18
CA ILE A 509 3.24 20.01 3.03
C ILE A 509 4.39 20.86 3.60
N ARG A 510 4.41 22.17 3.33
CA ARG A 510 5.42 23.09 3.88
C ARG A 510 5.36 23.10 5.41
N LYS A 511 4.15 23.20 5.98
CA LYS A 511 3.95 23.17 7.45
C LYS A 511 4.43 21.87 8.06
N LEU A 512 4.05 20.72 7.50
CA LEU A 512 4.43 19.42 8.08
C LEU A 512 5.92 19.11 7.93
N HIS A 513 6.57 19.53 6.84
CA HIS A 513 8.04 19.40 6.74
C HIS A 513 8.73 20.36 7.71
N PHE A 514 8.28 21.61 7.84
CA PHE A 514 8.84 22.56 8.83
C PHE A 514 8.71 22.02 10.26
N LEU A 515 7.51 21.57 10.65
CA LEU A 515 7.22 20.96 11.95
C LEU A 515 8.11 19.75 12.23
N ALA A 516 8.30 18.86 11.23
CA ALA A 516 9.20 17.72 11.36
C ALA A 516 10.67 18.10 11.58
N GLN A 517 11.16 19.15 10.89
CA GLN A 517 12.52 19.65 11.12
C GLN A 517 12.67 20.24 12.53
N ILE A 518 11.82 21.21 12.91
CA ILE A 518 11.96 21.85 14.23
C ILE A 518 11.77 20.86 15.37
N TYR A 519 10.89 19.86 15.22
CA TYR A 519 10.68 18.84 16.25
C TYR A 519 11.93 17.99 16.42
N HIS A 520 12.65 17.63 15.36
CA HIS A 520 13.95 16.98 15.53
C HIS A 520 15.01 17.92 16.15
N GLU A 521 15.21 19.11 15.59
CA GLU A 521 16.28 20.07 15.98
C GLU A 521 16.24 20.48 17.45
N THR A 522 15.05 20.56 18.03
CA THR A 522 14.83 21.02 19.41
C THR A 522 14.83 19.89 20.45
N ASP A 523 15.35 18.72 20.08
CA ASP A 523 15.20 17.46 20.82
C ASP A 523 13.73 17.22 21.20
N ARG A 524 12.87 17.13 20.19
CA ARG A 524 11.43 17.00 20.33
C ARG A 524 10.81 18.14 21.11
N LEU A 525 11.14 19.39 20.79
CA LEU A 525 10.67 20.60 21.48
C LEU A 525 10.98 20.58 22.99
N LYS A 526 12.08 19.94 23.41
CA LYS A 526 12.57 19.98 24.80
C LYS A 526 13.43 21.19 25.10
N THR A 527 14.11 21.74 24.09
CA THR A 527 15.04 22.86 24.27
C THR A 527 15.16 23.75 23.05
N THR A 528 15.57 25.01 23.27
CA THR A 528 15.97 25.98 22.26
C THR A 528 17.50 26.14 22.19
N LEU A 529 18.26 25.32 22.92
CA LEU A 529 19.70 25.45 23.11
C LEU A 529 20.40 24.10 22.92
N GLU A 530 21.47 24.08 22.12
CA GLU A 530 22.32 22.90 21.95
C GLU A 530 22.88 22.42 23.31
N TYR A 531 22.88 21.11 23.55
CA TYR A 531 23.40 20.55 24.80
C TYR A 531 24.94 20.60 24.89
N ASP A 532 25.65 20.41 23.77
CA ASP A 532 27.11 20.48 23.72
C ASP A 532 27.58 21.88 23.27
N THR A 533 28.06 22.65 24.24
CA THR A 533 28.57 24.01 24.05
C THR A 533 30.09 24.09 23.83
N ASN A 534 30.79 22.94 23.80
CA ASN A 534 32.25 22.85 23.67
C ASN A 534 32.71 22.51 22.24
N LYS A 535 31.91 22.92 21.25
CA LYS A 535 32.16 22.75 19.82
C LYS A 535 33.06 23.85 19.25
N LYS A 536 33.67 23.60 18.08
CA LYS A 536 34.57 24.53 17.35
C LYS A 536 33.94 25.89 17.01
N TYR A 537 32.62 25.99 17.06
CA TYR A 537 31.85 27.19 16.71
C TYR A 537 31.39 28.01 17.92
N LYS A 538 31.87 27.72 19.14
CA LYS A 538 31.64 28.54 20.36
C LYS A 538 32.03 30.01 20.12
N PRO A 539 31.23 31.01 20.58
CA PRO A 539 29.99 30.91 21.36
C PRO A 539 28.71 30.64 20.55
N TYR A 540 28.81 30.56 19.22
CA TYR A 540 27.70 30.42 18.27
C TYR A 540 27.29 28.96 18.04
N PHE A 541 27.06 28.23 19.14
CA PHE A 541 26.39 26.93 19.14
C PHE A 541 24.89 27.03 18.86
N GLY A 542 24.25 25.90 18.60
CA GLY A 542 22.87 25.80 18.13
C GLY A 542 21.87 26.51 19.05
N ARG A 543 21.09 27.44 18.47
CA ARG A 543 20.00 28.15 19.16
C ARG A 543 18.73 28.26 18.33
N GLY A 544 17.59 28.41 19.00
CA GLY A 544 16.29 28.56 18.37
C GLY A 544 15.75 27.23 17.80
N LEU A 545 14.61 27.31 17.11
CA LEU A 545 13.88 26.10 16.68
C LEU A 545 14.54 25.33 15.52
N MET A 546 15.54 25.90 14.84
CA MET A 546 16.32 25.25 13.78
C MET A 546 17.84 25.23 14.08
N GLN A 547 18.21 25.35 15.36
CA GLN A 547 19.59 25.27 15.86
C GLN A 547 20.61 26.11 15.05
N LEU A 548 20.35 27.42 14.97
CA LEU A 548 21.24 28.40 14.33
C LEU A 548 22.64 28.31 14.95
N THR A 549 23.63 28.00 14.10
CA THR A 549 25.01 27.67 14.49
C THR A 549 25.99 28.41 13.57
N TRP A 550 27.21 28.68 14.05
CA TRP A 550 28.30 29.45 13.40
C TRP A 550 28.09 30.96 13.34
N GLU A 551 29.13 31.72 13.71
CA GLU A 551 29.16 33.19 13.69
C GLU A 551 28.66 33.78 12.37
N SER A 552 29.09 33.20 11.24
CA SER A 552 28.68 33.63 9.91
C SER A 552 27.17 33.64 9.73
N ASN A 553 26.45 32.63 10.23
CA ASN A 553 24.99 32.58 10.13
C ASN A 553 24.32 33.57 11.09
N TYR A 554 24.88 33.80 12.29
CA TYR A 554 24.40 34.84 13.21
C TYR A 554 24.60 36.25 12.64
N ILE A 555 25.69 36.52 11.92
CA ILE A 555 25.92 37.80 11.24
C ILE A 555 24.87 38.03 10.14
N VAL A 556 24.58 37.02 9.32
CA VAL A 556 23.55 37.15 8.27
C VAL A 556 22.16 37.32 8.89
N TYR A 557 21.84 36.59 9.96
CA TYR A 557 20.57 36.75 10.66
C TYR A 557 20.45 38.11 11.37
N LYS A 558 21.55 38.66 11.92
CA LYS A 558 21.60 40.04 12.43
C LYS A 558 21.32 41.07 11.33
N ASP A 559 21.92 40.93 10.14
CA ASP A 559 21.62 41.86 9.05
C ASP A 559 20.19 41.72 8.52
N TYR A 560 19.60 40.52 8.57
CA TYR A 560 18.19 40.33 8.25
C TYR A 560 17.24 40.94 9.30
N SER A 561 17.33 40.49 10.55
CA SER A 561 16.39 40.80 11.64
C SER A 561 16.64 42.13 12.33
N LYS A 562 17.84 42.71 12.15
CA LYS A 562 18.37 43.87 12.88
C LYS A 562 18.52 43.68 14.40
N ILE A 563 18.34 42.45 14.90
CA ILE A 563 18.63 42.06 16.28
C ILE A 563 20.15 41.86 16.41
N ASP A 564 20.79 42.41 17.46
CA ASP A 564 22.23 42.20 17.71
C ASP A 564 22.55 40.82 18.33
N CYS A 565 22.11 39.76 17.66
CA CYS A 565 22.36 38.38 18.06
C CYS A 565 23.82 37.93 17.87
N VAL A 566 24.70 38.77 17.32
CA VAL A 566 26.14 38.49 17.26
C VAL A 566 26.75 38.80 18.63
N LYS A 567 26.37 39.94 19.24
CA LYS A 567 26.81 40.33 20.58
C LYS A 567 26.01 39.62 21.68
N ASP A 568 24.69 39.52 21.52
CA ASP A 568 23.77 38.79 22.41
C ASP A 568 23.26 37.53 21.71
N TYR A 569 24.16 36.55 21.54
CA TYR A 569 23.82 35.27 20.92
C TYR A 569 22.74 34.49 21.69
N ASP A 570 22.67 34.66 23.02
CA ASP A 570 21.72 33.94 23.88
C ASP A 570 20.28 34.41 23.68
N SER A 571 20.06 35.63 23.15
CA SER A 571 18.75 36.11 22.73
C SER A 571 18.01 35.14 21.79
N ILE A 572 18.71 34.39 20.92
CA ILE A 572 18.10 33.43 19.97
C ILE A 572 17.53 32.20 20.69
N ALA A 573 18.04 31.85 21.86
CA ALA A 573 17.51 30.74 22.67
C ALA A 573 16.53 31.20 23.76
N ASN A 574 16.73 32.41 24.30
CA ASN A 574 16.05 32.91 25.49
C ASN A 574 14.83 33.81 25.17
N ASN A 575 14.77 34.42 23.98
CA ASN A 575 13.57 35.09 23.48
C ASN A 575 12.83 34.15 22.53
N PHE A 576 11.63 33.72 22.92
CA PHE A 576 10.90 32.71 22.17
C PHE A 576 10.46 33.17 20.76
N SER A 577 10.18 34.46 20.58
CA SER A 577 9.83 34.99 19.26
C SER A 577 11.05 34.98 18.33
N TYR A 578 12.26 35.27 18.86
CA TYR A 578 13.51 35.18 18.08
C TYR A 578 13.90 33.72 17.77
N ALA A 579 13.62 32.80 18.71
CA ALA A 579 13.78 31.36 18.51
C ALA A 579 12.91 30.82 17.37
N CYS A 580 11.69 31.35 17.22
CA CYS A 580 10.76 31.00 16.16
C CYS A 580 11.10 31.69 14.82
N ASP A 581 11.38 33.00 14.85
CA ASP A 581 11.66 33.79 13.64
C ASP A 581 12.94 33.32 12.93
N SER A 582 14.01 33.04 13.67
CA SER A 582 15.27 32.50 13.13
C SER A 582 15.08 31.17 12.38
N ALA A 583 14.14 30.33 12.81
CA ALA A 583 13.81 29.09 12.11
C ALA A 583 13.04 29.34 10.80
N GLY A 584 12.09 30.28 10.80
CA GLY A 584 11.38 30.73 9.59
C GLY A 584 12.32 31.39 8.57
N TRP A 585 13.21 32.26 9.04
CA TRP A 585 14.27 32.85 8.23
C TRP A 585 15.19 31.78 7.64
N PHE A 586 15.64 30.82 8.44
CA PHE A 586 16.50 29.73 7.97
C PHE A 586 15.82 28.94 6.85
N TRP A 587 14.54 28.60 7.04
CA TRP A 587 13.71 27.88 6.08
C TRP A 587 13.56 28.64 4.75
N LYS A 588 13.38 29.96 4.80
CA LYS A 588 13.12 30.78 3.62
C LYS A 588 14.39 31.16 2.84
N GLN A 589 15.44 31.55 3.57
CA GLN A 589 16.64 32.16 2.96
C GLN A 589 17.93 32.09 3.81
N GLY A 590 17.92 31.48 5.00
CA GLY A 590 19.11 31.47 5.87
C GLY A 590 20.12 30.35 5.60
N LYS A 591 19.79 29.36 4.76
CA LYS A 591 20.79 28.37 4.34
C LYS A 591 21.82 29.00 3.40
N VAL A 592 23.05 29.16 3.88
CA VAL A 592 24.19 29.68 3.10
C VAL A 592 24.72 28.63 2.13
N LEU A 593 24.76 28.97 0.84
CA LEU A 593 25.34 28.19 -0.27
C LEU A 593 26.18 29.12 -1.18
N SER A 594 26.91 28.52 -2.13
CA SER A 594 27.59 29.27 -3.19
C SER A 594 26.61 30.11 -4.02
N VAL A 595 27.05 31.25 -4.53
CA VAL A 595 26.26 32.07 -5.47
C VAL A 595 26.01 31.30 -6.77
N GLY A 596 24.86 31.51 -7.41
CA GLY A 596 24.49 30.87 -8.67
C GLY A 596 22.98 30.81 -8.87
N LYS A 597 22.51 30.40 -10.06
CA LYS A 597 21.08 30.40 -10.41
C LYS A 597 20.28 29.22 -9.84
N ARG A 598 20.91 28.06 -9.66
CA ARG A 598 20.26 26.81 -9.22
C ARG A 598 21.13 26.04 -8.23
N TRP A 599 20.50 25.26 -7.35
CA TRP A 599 21.14 24.29 -6.45
C TRP A 599 20.90 22.89 -7.00
N THR A 600 21.99 22.26 -7.45
CA THR A 600 21.98 20.93 -8.07
C THR A 600 22.55 19.86 -7.14
N GLY A 601 22.43 20.06 -5.82
CA GLY A 601 23.12 19.27 -4.79
C GLY A 601 24.54 19.77 -4.48
N PRO A 602 25.21 19.18 -3.47
CA PRO A 602 26.64 19.37 -3.23
C PRO A 602 27.49 18.64 -4.29
N PRO A 603 28.81 18.93 -4.40
CA PRO A 603 29.69 18.27 -5.37
C PRO A 603 29.78 16.74 -5.21
N ASN A 604 29.82 16.27 -3.96
CA ASN A 604 29.84 14.85 -3.60
C ASN A 604 28.58 14.53 -2.76
N PRO A 605 27.41 14.32 -3.39
CA PRO A 605 26.17 14.07 -2.66
C PRO A 605 26.14 12.65 -2.08
N PRO A 606 25.75 12.48 -0.81
CA PRO A 606 25.35 11.19 -0.27
C PRO A 606 24.27 10.52 -1.13
N THR A 607 24.19 9.19 -1.12
CA THR A 607 23.25 8.43 -1.98
C THR A 607 21.80 8.90 -1.81
N TYR A 608 21.36 9.14 -0.57
CA TYR A 608 20.02 9.63 -0.25
C TYR A 608 19.75 11.07 -0.73
N VAL A 609 20.77 11.85 -1.10
CA VAL A 609 20.62 13.16 -1.76
C VAL A 609 20.67 13.01 -3.28
N LYS A 610 21.60 12.19 -3.76
CA LYS A 610 21.88 11.96 -5.19
C LYS A 610 20.66 11.42 -5.94
N ILE A 611 19.90 10.51 -5.32
CA ILE A 611 18.73 9.87 -5.93
C ILE A 611 17.61 10.86 -6.31
N HIS A 612 17.45 11.95 -5.54
CA HIS A 612 16.41 12.97 -5.75
C HIS A 612 16.67 13.92 -6.92
N LYS A 613 17.87 13.84 -7.54
CA LYS A 613 18.36 14.72 -8.60
C LYS A 613 17.99 16.19 -8.31
N PRO A 614 18.48 16.75 -7.18
CA PRO A 614 18.13 18.10 -6.74
C PRO A 614 18.35 19.10 -7.87
N ASP A 615 17.37 19.97 -8.12
CA ASP A 615 17.48 21.06 -9.07
C ASP A 615 16.47 22.17 -8.74
N TYR A 616 16.87 23.07 -7.83
CA TYR A 616 16.01 24.13 -7.27
C TYR A 616 16.57 25.52 -7.57
N PRO A 617 15.73 26.54 -7.82
CA PRO A 617 16.21 27.91 -8.02
C PRO A 617 16.90 28.43 -6.76
N LYS A 618 18.03 29.12 -6.92
CA LYS A 618 18.70 29.86 -5.85
C LYS A 618 18.43 31.35 -5.97
N LYS A 619 18.15 32.00 -4.83
CA LYS A 619 18.20 33.45 -4.69
C LYS A 619 19.61 33.86 -4.25
N THR A 620 20.10 35.00 -4.70
CA THR A 620 21.34 35.60 -4.16
C THR A 620 20.95 36.69 -3.16
N ILE A 621 21.47 36.59 -1.94
CA ILE A 621 21.31 37.59 -0.89
C ILE A 621 22.65 38.31 -0.70
N SER A 622 22.60 39.62 -0.48
CA SER A 622 23.76 40.44 -0.13
C SER A 622 23.57 40.97 1.30
N TYR A 623 24.61 40.90 2.12
CA TYR A 623 24.60 41.42 3.50
C TYR A 623 25.89 42.19 3.80
N LYS A 624 25.86 43.07 4.80
CA LYS A 624 27.05 43.82 5.23
C LYS A 624 27.78 43.09 6.36
N HIS A 625 29.11 42.99 6.24
CA HIS A 625 30.01 42.59 7.32
C HIS A 625 31.11 43.66 7.42
N GLY A 626 30.96 44.57 8.37
CA GLY A 626 31.71 45.83 8.38
C GLY A 626 31.42 46.64 7.11
N GLU A 627 32.47 47.14 6.47
CA GLU A 627 32.38 47.87 5.20
C GLU A 627 32.17 46.95 3.98
N LYS A 628 32.42 45.64 4.12
CA LYS A 628 32.39 44.69 3.00
C LYS A 628 30.96 44.19 2.77
N THR A 629 30.53 44.24 1.51
CA THR A 629 29.27 43.59 1.07
C THR A 629 29.58 42.16 0.63
N ILE A 630 29.06 41.18 1.37
CA ILE A 630 29.24 39.75 1.09
C ILE A 630 27.97 39.21 0.42
N LYS A 631 28.12 38.26 -0.51
CA LYS A 631 27.00 37.62 -1.22
C LYS A 631 27.00 36.12 -0.97
N TYR A 632 25.81 35.55 -0.79
CA TYR A 632 25.61 34.10 -0.76
C TYR A 632 24.39 33.69 -1.60
N GLY A 633 24.41 32.46 -2.10
CA GLY A 633 23.22 31.84 -2.69
C GLY A 633 22.42 31.09 -1.62
N THR A 634 21.11 31.03 -1.76
CA THR A 634 20.22 30.28 -0.86
C THR A 634 19.06 29.68 -1.62
N VAL A 635 18.44 28.64 -1.06
CA VAL A 635 17.28 27.94 -1.64
C VAL A 635 16.15 27.95 -0.61
N ASP A 636 14.94 28.30 -1.06
CA ASP A 636 13.73 28.25 -0.24
C ASP A 636 13.34 26.78 -0.01
N LEU A 637 13.43 26.33 1.25
CA LEU A 637 13.10 24.95 1.62
C LEU A 637 11.61 24.62 1.38
N GLY A 638 10.74 25.64 1.30
CA GLY A 638 9.35 25.50 0.94
C GLY A 638 9.14 24.94 -0.47
N LEU A 639 10.03 25.26 -1.42
CA LEU A 639 9.98 24.70 -2.78
C LEU A 639 10.35 23.21 -2.81
N ILE A 640 11.22 22.78 -1.90
CA ILE A 640 11.66 21.39 -1.76
C ILE A 640 10.59 20.57 -1.01
N ALA A 641 9.92 21.20 -0.04
CA ALA A 641 8.76 20.64 0.65
C ALA A 641 7.56 20.47 -0.29
N ASP A 642 7.33 21.39 -1.24
CA ASP A 642 6.25 21.26 -2.24
C ASP A 642 6.41 20.02 -3.13
N ASP A 643 7.65 19.56 -3.36
CA ASP A 643 7.98 18.30 -4.05
C ASP A 643 8.09 17.10 -3.09
N ASP A 644 7.77 17.28 -1.81
CA ASP A 644 7.75 16.28 -0.73
C ASP A 644 9.12 15.63 -0.38
N LYS A 645 10.24 16.32 -0.66
CA LYS A 645 11.59 15.75 -0.54
C LYS A 645 12.26 16.02 0.82
N VAL A 646 11.79 15.35 1.88
CA VAL A 646 12.34 15.45 3.26
C VAL A 646 13.87 15.28 3.31
N ASP A 647 14.43 14.39 2.49
CA ASP A 647 15.86 14.08 2.45
C ASP A 647 16.73 15.28 2.05
N LEU A 648 16.28 16.04 1.04
CA LEU A 648 16.97 17.23 0.58
C LEU A 648 16.86 18.36 1.62
N ILE A 649 15.72 18.46 2.31
CA ILE A 649 15.53 19.41 3.41
C ILE A 649 16.45 19.04 4.57
N SER A 650 16.48 17.78 5.00
CA SER A 650 17.35 17.27 6.06
C SER A 650 18.83 17.51 5.75
N TYR A 651 19.25 17.30 4.50
CA TYR A 651 20.61 17.62 4.06
C TYR A 651 20.89 19.13 4.10
N LEU A 652 19.93 19.98 3.73
CA LEU A 652 20.13 21.42 3.80
C LEU A 652 20.10 21.96 5.23
N VAL A 653 19.37 21.33 6.15
CA VAL A 653 19.41 21.67 7.58
C VAL A 653 20.73 21.20 8.20
N ASN A 654 21.01 19.89 8.23
CA ASN A 654 22.11 19.31 9.02
C ASN A 654 23.36 18.90 8.20
N GLY A 655 23.26 18.76 6.88
CA GLY A 655 24.40 18.38 6.00
C GLY A 655 24.82 16.91 6.04
N GLY A 656 24.20 16.08 6.89
CA GLY A 656 24.52 14.66 7.05
C GLY A 656 23.31 13.82 7.45
N GLU A 657 23.53 12.53 7.72
CA GLU A 657 22.49 11.54 8.00
C GLU A 657 21.92 11.60 9.43
N ASN A 658 22.55 12.37 10.32
CA ASN A 658 22.11 12.50 11.71
C ASN A 658 20.69 13.09 11.78
N GLY A 659 19.75 12.31 12.35
CA GLY A 659 18.34 12.66 12.43
C GLY A 659 17.52 12.43 11.16
N LEU A 660 18.10 11.90 10.07
CA LEU A 660 17.41 11.73 8.79
C LEU A 660 16.20 10.78 8.90
N VAL A 661 16.36 9.67 9.62
CA VAL A 661 15.31 8.66 9.81
C VAL A 661 14.17 9.23 10.65
N GLU A 662 14.49 9.96 11.72
CA GLU A 662 13.49 10.59 12.58
C GLU A 662 12.71 11.68 11.85
N ARG A 663 13.37 12.55 11.07
CA ARG A 663 12.69 13.56 10.24
C ARG A 663 11.76 12.93 9.21
N ARG A 664 12.19 11.83 8.55
CA ARG A 664 11.32 11.03 7.67
C ARG A 664 10.09 10.53 8.43
N ASN A 665 10.29 9.93 9.60
CA ASN A 665 9.20 9.41 10.43
C ASN A 665 8.25 10.53 10.90
N TYR A 666 8.74 11.69 11.32
CA TYR A 666 7.90 12.82 11.73
C TYR A 666 7.09 13.39 10.56
N VAL A 667 7.67 13.49 9.36
CA VAL A 667 6.93 13.85 8.13
C VAL A 667 5.79 12.88 7.87
N VAL A 668 5.99 11.57 8.09
CA VAL A 668 4.96 10.54 7.91
C VAL A 668 3.87 10.63 9.00
N THR A 669 4.26 10.76 10.27
CA THR A 669 3.34 10.98 11.40
C THR A 669 2.49 12.22 11.15
N LEU A 670 3.09 13.34 10.73
CA LEU A 670 2.36 14.56 10.44
C LEU A 670 1.47 14.46 9.20
N LYS A 671 1.87 13.73 8.14
CA LYS A 671 0.95 13.42 7.03
C LYS A 671 -0.28 12.65 7.49
N SER A 672 -0.13 11.71 8.44
CA SER A 672 -1.24 10.98 9.05
C SER A 672 -2.16 11.92 9.84
N ILE A 673 -1.59 12.74 10.73
CA ILE A 673 -2.35 13.73 11.54
C ILE A 673 -3.06 14.75 10.65
N PHE A 674 -2.42 15.19 9.56
CA PHE A 674 -2.98 16.16 8.62
C PHE A 674 -3.93 15.51 7.60
N ASN A 675 -4.08 14.18 7.62
CA ASN A 675 -4.76 13.39 6.60
C ASN A 675 -4.33 13.78 5.16
N TYR A 676 -3.02 14.01 4.97
CA TYR A 676 -2.42 14.47 3.73
C TYR A 676 -2.05 13.28 2.83
N PRO A 677 -2.36 13.31 1.52
CA PRO A 677 -3.02 14.39 0.78
C PRO A 677 -4.55 14.29 0.72
N GLN A 678 -5.18 13.33 1.40
CA GLN A 678 -6.60 12.96 1.21
C GLN A 678 -7.59 14.10 1.50
N GLU A 679 -7.42 14.81 2.62
CA GLU A 679 -8.20 16.03 2.94
C GLU A 679 -7.46 17.32 2.56
N CYS A 680 -6.21 17.18 2.10
CA CYS A 680 -5.23 18.25 1.99
C CYS A 680 -4.43 18.17 0.68
N ILE A 681 -5.10 18.23 -0.49
CA ILE A 681 -4.36 18.25 -1.77
C ILE A 681 -3.77 19.64 -1.99
N ASN A 682 -2.44 19.72 -2.04
CA ASN A 682 -1.75 20.87 -2.60
C ASN A 682 -1.95 20.93 -4.13
N LYS A 683 -3.09 21.49 -4.58
CA LYS A 683 -3.06 22.24 -5.83
C LYS A 683 -2.10 23.40 -5.60
N LYS A 684 -1.12 23.59 -6.50
CA LYS A 684 -0.16 24.70 -6.44
C LYS A 684 -0.92 26.03 -6.60
N GLN A 685 -1.42 26.58 -5.48
CA GLN A 685 -1.91 27.96 -5.44
C GLN A 685 -0.70 28.89 -5.53
N ILE A 686 -0.55 29.52 -6.68
CA ILE A 686 0.22 30.74 -6.82
C ILE A 686 -0.52 31.79 -6.01
N VAL A 687 0.04 32.19 -4.85
CA VAL A 687 -0.49 33.31 -4.08
C VAL A 687 -0.14 34.58 -4.85
N ALA A 688 -1.10 35.09 -5.63
CA ALA A 688 -1.10 36.49 -5.99
C ALA A 688 -1.26 37.32 -4.71
N VAL A 689 -0.44 38.36 -4.57
CA VAL A 689 -0.45 39.26 -3.41
C VAL A 689 -1.83 39.89 -3.25
N LYS A 690 -2.34 39.95 -2.01
CA LYS A 690 -3.60 40.62 -1.68
C LYS A 690 -3.59 42.07 -2.18
N LYS A 691 -4.49 42.37 -3.11
CA LYS A 691 -5.24 43.64 -3.14
C LYS A 691 -6.73 43.34 -2.95
N GLU A 692 -7.51 44.40 -2.76
CA GLU A 692 -8.71 44.38 -1.93
C GLU A 692 -9.95 43.73 -2.56
N LYS A 693 -11.00 43.61 -1.73
CA LYS A 693 -12.33 43.02 -1.99
C LYS A 693 -12.87 43.32 -3.39
N GLU A 694 -13.44 42.31 -4.07
CA GLU A 694 -14.64 42.52 -4.91
C GLU A 694 -15.40 41.23 -5.30
N ASP A 695 -16.74 41.36 -5.29
CA ASP A 695 -17.82 40.65 -6.00
C ASP A 695 -17.95 39.10 -5.99
N ASP A 696 -19.14 38.64 -5.61
CA ASP A 696 -19.54 37.22 -5.38
C ASP A 696 -19.93 36.49 -6.70
N ASN A 697 -19.29 36.86 -7.81
CA ASN A 697 -19.67 36.51 -9.19
C ASN A 697 -18.45 36.21 -10.10
N GLU A 698 -17.40 35.60 -9.57
CA GLU A 698 -16.22 35.22 -10.37
C GLU A 698 -16.41 33.88 -11.10
N VAL A 699 -16.11 33.86 -12.40
CA VAL A 699 -16.14 32.63 -13.21
C VAL A 699 -14.96 31.72 -12.89
N THR A 700 -15.26 30.48 -12.53
CA THR A 700 -14.29 29.42 -12.23
C THR A 700 -14.06 28.53 -13.45
N LEU A 701 -12.79 28.30 -13.79
CA LEU A 701 -12.38 27.36 -14.83
C LEU A 701 -11.92 26.05 -14.19
N HIS A 702 -12.61 24.95 -14.49
CA HIS A 702 -12.33 23.61 -13.96
C HIS A 702 -11.59 22.78 -14.98
N PHE A 703 -10.33 22.43 -14.71
CA PHE A 703 -9.55 21.54 -15.56
C PHE A 703 -9.74 20.08 -15.12
N VAL A 704 -10.39 19.26 -15.96
CA VAL A 704 -10.83 17.90 -15.61
C VAL A 704 -10.30 16.88 -16.62
N GLY A 705 -9.56 15.87 -16.13
CA GLY A 705 -9.00 14.80 -16.95
C GLY A 705 -7.51 14.97 -17.26
N GLN A 706 -6.85 13.87 -17.65
CA GLN A 706 -5.38 13.79 -17.74
C GLN A 706 -4.72 14.71 -18.78
N THR A 707 -5.50 15.22 -19.74
CA THR A 707 -5.01 16.13 -20.81
C THR A 707 -5.54 17.57 -20.67
N ALA A 708 -6.32 17.86 -19.63
CA ALA A 708 -6.71 19.22 -19.26
C ALA A 708 -5.64 19.83 -18.34
N LYS A 709 -4.59 20.40 -18.95
CA LYS A 709 -3.46 21.00 -18.23
C LYS A 709 -3.63 22.50 -18.20
N GLU A 710 -3.86 23.06 -17.01
CA GLU A 710 -4.09 24.50 -16.86
C GLU A 710 -2.94 25.36 -17.41
N ASN A 711 -1.69 24.89 -17.29
CA ASN A 711 -0.51 25.59 -17.82
C ASN A 711 -0.31 25.44 -19.34
N ALA A 712 -1.18 24.71 -20.04
CA ALA A 712 -1.22 24.66 -21.49
C ALA A 712 -2.17 25.71 -22.10
N LEU A 713 -2.89 26.47 -21.26
CA LEU A 713 -3.62 27.67 -21.67
C LEU A 713 -2.93 28.94 -21.15
N SER A 714 -2.84 29.95 -22.01
CA SER A 714 -2.34 31.27 -21.66
C SER A 714 -3.34 32.04 -20.80
N ASP A 715 -2.84 33.06 -20.10
CA ASP A 715 -3.69 33.96 -19.32
C ASP A 715 -4.64 34.78 -20.24
N LYS A 716 -4.24 35.04 -21.50
CA LYS A 716 -5.11 35.63 -22.54
C LYS A 716 -6.34 34.75 -22.77
N THR A 717 -6.15 33.46 -23.01
CA THR A 717 -7.23 32.51 -23.24
C THR A 717 -8.09 32.29 -22.00
N LYS A 718 -7.49 32.18 -20.80
CA LYS A 718 -8.25 32.09 -19.54
C LYS A 718 -9.10 33.33 -19.28
N LYS A 719 -8.58 34.53 -19.56
CA LYS A 719 -9.32 35.79 -19.44
C LYS A 719 -10.52 35.84 -20.40
N ILE A 720 -10.33 35.46 -21.66
CA ILE A 720 -11.43 35.35 -22.65
C ILE A 720 -12.54 34.42 -22.12
N LEU A 721 -12.17 33.24 -21.59
CA LEU A 721 -13.16 32.29 -21.05
C LEU A 721 -13.89 32.82 -19.81
N LYS A 722 -13.23 33.57 -18.93
CA LYS A 722 -13.90 34.23 -17.79
C LYS A 722 -14.84 35.36 -18.24
N GLU A 723 -14.44 36.18 -19.21
CA GLU A 723 -15.29 37.23 -19.79
C GLU A 723 -16.54 36.62 -20.45
N VAL A 724 -16.34 35.62 -21.32
CA VAL A 724 -17.43 34.89 -21.99
C VAL A 724 -18.31 34.17 -20.97
N GLY A 725 -17.74 33.53 -19.95
CA GLY A 725 -18.49 32.91 -18.86
C GLY A 725 -19.42 33.88 -18.15
N LYS A 726 -18.92 35.07 -17.77
CA LYS A 726 -19.69 36.08 -17.03
C LYS A 726 -20.81 36.65 -17.90
N VAL A 727 -20.55 36.95 -19.17
CA VAL A 727 -21.59 37.44 -20.10
C VAL A 727 -22.61 36.34 -20.42
N SER A 728 -22.19 35.09 -20.58
CA SER A 728 -23.09 33.97 -20.92
C SER A 728 -23.87 33.41 -19.73
N GLY A 729 -23.49 33.72 -18.49
CA GLY A 729 -24.06 33.13 -17.27
C GLY A 729 -23.50 31.74 -16.94
N ASN A 730 -22.34 31.38 -17.50
CA ASN A 730 -21.63 30.14 -17.20
C ASN A 730 -20.50 30.44 -16.21
N TYR A 731 -20.82 30.38 -14.92
CA TYR A 731 -19.87 30.64 -13.83
C TYR A 731 -18.92 29.46 -13.56
N ASP A 732 -19.27 28.26 -13.99
CA ASP A 732 -18.40 27.07 -13.95
C ASP A 732 -18.17 26.57 -15.38
N ILE A 733 -16.93 26.63 -15.86
CA ILE A 733 -16.55 26.17 -17.20
C ILE A 733 -15.59 24.99 -17.08
N TYR A 734 -16.01 23.82 -17.53
CA TYR A 734 -15.25 22.58 -17.42
C TYR A 734 -14.43 22.32 -18.69
N ILE A 735 -13.11 22.49 -18.60
CA ILE A 735 -12.15 22.23 -19.67
C ILE A 735 -11.68 20.77 -19.55
N THR A 736 -11.98 19.95 -20.56
CA THR A 736 -11.76 18.50 -20.57
C THR A 736 -10.47 18.09 -21.28
N SER A 737 -9.92 18.97 -22.13
CA SER A 737 -8.60 18.78 -22.74
C SER A 737 -7.96 20.11 -23.16
N THR A 738 -6.64 20.10 -23.35
CA THR A 738 -5.82 21.26 -23.77
C THR A 738 -4.76 20.80 -24.80
N ALA A 739 -3.57 21.42 -24.87
CA ALA A 739 -2.50 20.93 -25.73
C ALA A 739 -2.02 19.51 -25.31
N ARG A 740 -1.70 18.67 -26.30
CA ARG A 740 -1.41 17.24 -26.16
C ARG A 740 0.00 16.89 -26.68
N SER A 741 0.51 15.72 -26.30
CA SER A 741 1.62 15.08 -27.01
C SER A 741 1.08 14.18 -28.14
N SER A 742 1.91 13.84 -29.13
CA SER A 742 1.55 12.89 -30.19
C SER A 742 1.09 11.54 -29.61
N TYR A 743 1.69 11.10 -28.49
CA TYR A 743 1.29 9.90 -27.78
C TYR A 743 -0.10 10.03 -27.13
N ASP A 744 -0.38 11.15 -26.45
CA ASP A 744 -1.70 11.42 -25.87
C ASP A 744 -2.79 11.43 -26.96
N GLN A 745 -2.52 12.09 -28.09
CA GLN A 745 -3.42 12.12 -29.24
C GLN A 745 -3.62 10.72 -29.84
N ALA A 746 -2.55 9.92 -30.02
CA ALA A 746 -2.66 8.55 -30.50
C ALA A 746 -3.50 7.67 -29.57
N ARG A 747 -3.31 7.79 -28.25
CA ARG A 747 -4.09 7.06 -27.25
C ARG A 747 -5.58 7.45 -27.29
N ILE A 748 -5.89 8.75 -27.36
CA ILE A 748 -7.27 9.24 -27.46
C ILE A 748 -7.91 8.79 -28.77
N MET A 749 -7.20 8.88 -29.90
CA MET A 749 -7.71 8.38 -31.18
C MET A 749 -7.98 6.87 -31.16
N TYR A 750 -7.10 6.07 -30.53
CA TYR A 750 -7.34 4.64 -30.32
C TYR A 750 -8.61 4.40 -29.49
N ASP A 751 -8.73 5.08 -28.35
CA ASP A 751 -9.85 4.90 -27.42
C ASP A 751 -11.18 5.31 -28.07
N ASN A 752 -11.22 6.40 -28.84
CA ASN A 752 -12.40 6.81 -29.60
C ASN A 752 -12.73 5.85 -30.77
N CYS A 753 -11.72 5.40 -31.54
CA CYS A 753 -11.96 4.47 -32.66
C CYS A 753 -12.42 3.08 -32.19
N LYS A 754 -12.07 2.69 -30.96
CA LYS A 754 -12.63 1.51 -30.30
C LYS A 754 -14.12 1.66 -29.97
N THR A 755 -14.60 2.90 -29.78
CA THR A 755 -16.01 3.20 -29.49
C THR A 755 -16.85 3.34 -30.75
N ASP A 756 -16.49 4.25 -31.67
CA ASP A 756 -17.08 4.34 -33.02
C ASP A 756 -16.04 4.87 -34.04
N VAL A 757 -15.43 3.95 -34.78
CA VAL A 757 -14.48 4.27 -35.86
C VAL A 757 -15.12 5.06 -37.02
N ASN A 758 -16.42 4.87 -37.28
CA ASN A 758 -17.12 5.56 -38.36
C ASN A 758 -17.42 7.01 -37.99
N GLU A 759 -17.74 7.29 -36.73
CA GLU A 759 -17.81 8.66 -36.21
C GLU A 759 -16.46 9.37 -36.30
N GLN A 760 -15.38 8.74 -35.85
CA GLN A 760 -14.05 9.36 -35.95
C GLN A 760 -13.64 9.58 -37.42
N LYS A 761 -14.05 8.72 -38.36
CA LYS A 761 -13.89 8.95 -39.81
C LYS A 761 -14.73 10.11 -40.35
N ARG A 762 -15.85 10.49 -39.72
CA ARG A 762 -16.61 11.71 -40.10
C ARG A 762 -15.92 12.97 -39.57
N ILE A 763 -15.40 12.93 -38.35
CA ILE A 763 -14.75 14.06 -37.66
C ILE A 763 -13.37 14.39 -38.25
N TYR A 764 -12.47 13.42 -38.39
CA TYR A 764 -11.09 13.71 -38.79
C TYR A 764 -10.94 14.07 -40.28
N LYS A 765 -10.14 15.09 -40.55
CA LYS A 765 -9.65 15.43 -41.92
C LYS A 765 -8.67 14.37 -42.45
N ALA A 766 -8.27 14.48 -43.71
CA ALA A 766 -7.48 13.47 -44.41
C ALA A 766 -6.21 12.96 -43.67
N PRO A 767 -5.41 13.81 -42.97
CA PRO A 767 -4.29 13.31 -42.16
C PRO A 767 -4.74 12.42 -40.99
N GLY A 768 -5.77 12.82 -40.23
CA GLY A 768 -6.32 12.00 -39.16
C GLY A 768 -6.94 10.69 -39.67
N LYS A 769 -7.61 10.71 -40.83
CA LYS A 769 -8.09 9.49 -41.50
C LYS A 769 -6.97 8.48 -41.80
N LYS A 770 -5.76 8.95 -42.18
CA LYS A 770 -4.58 8.08 -42.36
C LYS A 770 -4.10 7.46 -41.04
N VAL A 771 -4.25 8.14 -39.91
CA VAL A 771 -3.95 7.58 -38.57
C VAL A 771 -5.02 6.56 -38.14
N ILE A 772 -6.29 6.81 -38.46
CA ILE A 772 -7.39 5.84 -38.23
C ILE A 772 -7.17 4.57 -39.07
N ALA A 773 -6.70 4.68 -40.31
CA ALA A 773 -6.35 3.51 -41.12
C ALA A 773 -5.25 2.63 -40.48
N VAL A 774 -4.31 3.23 -39.74
CA VAL A 774 -3.30 2.47 -38.97
C VAL A 774 -3.95 1.72 -37.80
N TYR A 775 -4.95 2.29 -37.12
CA TYR A 775 -5.75 1.58 -36.12
C TYR A 775 -6.46 0.37 -36.74
N GLU A 776 -7.20 0.58 -37.84
CA GLU A 776 -7.99 -0.48 -38.50
C GLU A 776 -7.10 -1.64 -38.99
N ALA A 777 -5.98 -1.33 -39.64
CA ALA A 777 -5.03 -2.34 -40.13
C ALA A 777 -4.35 -3.15 -39.00
N ASN A 778 -4.35 -2.67 -37.76
CA ASN A 778 -3.62 -3.27 -36.63
C ASN A 778 -4.53 -3.69 -35.47
N ILE A 779 -5.86 -3.72 -35.64
CA ILE A 779 -6.84 -3.99 -34.55
C ILE A 779 -6.61 -5.31 -33.77
N LYS A 780 -5.93 -6.29 -34.38
CA LYS A 780 -5.59 -7.59 -33.77
C LYS A 780 -4.32 -7.56 -32.89
N LYS A 781 -3.58 -6.45 -32.87
CA LYS A 781 -2.33 -6.29 -32.10
C LYS A 781 -2.58 -5.70 -30.69
N PRO A 782 -1.63 -5.84 -29.75
CA PRO A 782 -1.74 -5.22 -28.43
C PRO A 782 -1.91 -3.69 -28.51
N LYS A 783 -2.79 -3.12 -27.67
CA LYS A 783 -3.09 -1.67 -27.64
C LYS A 783 -1.83 -0.79 -27.63
N SER A 784 -0.81 -1.17 -26.86
CA SER A 784 0.46 -0.45 -26.77
C SER A 784 1.19 -0.34 -28.11
N GLU A 785 1.20 -1.41 -28.90
CA GLU A 785 1.81 -1.44 -30.24
C GLU A 785 0.98 -0.60 -31.23
N VAL A 786 -0.34 -0.75 -31.23
CA VAL A 786 -1.24 0.04 -32.12
C VAL A 786 -1.12 1.52 -31.83
N VAL A 787 -1.14 1.94 -30.56
CA VAL A 787 -0.95 3.34 -30.15
C VAL A 787 0.43 3.85 -30.58
N LYS A 788 1.50 3.04 -30.50
CA LYS A 788 2.84 3.45 -30.97
C LYS A 788 2.89 3.60 -32.49
N LEU A 789 2.23 2.73 -33.25
CA LEU A 789 2.11 2.85 -34.71
C LEU A 789 1.31 4.09 -35.10
N MET A 790 0.22 4.40 -34.39
CA MET A 790 -0.57 5.62 -34.57
C MET A 790 0.24 6.88 -34.23
N GLU A 791 1.00 6.89 -33.13
CA GLU A 791 1.90 7.99 -32.75
C GLU A 791 2.97 8.24 -33.81
N ASN A 792 3.62 7.18 -34.30
CA ASN A 792 4.59 7.28 -35.38
C ASN A 792 3.96 7.89 -36.64
N LYS A 793 2.72 7.51 -36.96
CA LYS A 793 1.97 8.07 -38.11
C LYS A 793 1.57 9.54 -37.90
N ILE A 794 1.24 9.95 -36.68
CA ILE A 794 1.00 11.36 -36.32
C ILE A 794 2.27 12.19 -36.54
N ASN A 795 3.42 11.68 -36.11
CA ASN A 795 4.70 12.36 -36.30
C ASN A 795 5.10 12.44 -37.79
N GLU A 796 4.91 11.36 -38.55
CA GLU A 796 5.16 11.31 -40.00
C GLU A 796 4.32 12.34 -40.79
N LEU A 797 3.03 12.46 -40.46
CA LEU A 797 2.09 13.36 -41.16
C LEU A 797 2.18 14.83 -40.72
N GLY A 798 3.01 15.15 -39.72
CA GLY A 798 3.05 16.45 -39.06
C GLY A 798 1.96 16.55 -37.97
N PRO A 799 2.32 16.58 -36.67
CA PRO A 799 1.38 16.54 -35.55
C PRO A 799 0.19 17.52 -35.67
N SER A 800 0.45 18.78 -36.00
CA SER A 800 -0.55 19.85 -36.11
C SER A 800 -1.45 19.77 -37.36
N THR A 801 -1.18 18.85 -38.30
CA THR A 801 -2.06 18.55 -39.45
C THR A 801 -3.11 17.51 -39.09
N VAL A 802 -2.82 16.65 -38.11
CA VAL A 802 -3.72 15.60 -37.60
C VAL A 802 -4.68 16.15 -36.55
N SER A 803 -4.18 16.97 -35.61
CA SER A 803 -4.99 17.52 -34.51
C SER A 803 -4.46 18.89 -34.10
N LYS A 804 -5.36 19.85 -33.87
CA LYS A 804 -4.98 21.20 -33.42
C LYS A 804 -4.55 21.24 -31.96
N HIS A 805 -4.87 20.23 -31.14
CA HIS A 805 -4.25 20.03 -29.83
C HIS A 805 -2.74 19.76 -29.90
N LEU A 806 -2.20 19.43 -31.08
CA LEU A 806 -0.77 19.26 -31.33
C LEU A 806 -0.13 20.50 -31.99
N ALA A 807 -0.85 21.62 -32.07
CA ALA A 807 -0.29 22.91 -32.47
C ALA A 807 0.59 23.50 -31.36
N ASN A 808 1.48 24.42 -31.72
CA ASN A 808 2.28 25.16 -30.75
C ASN A 808 1.37 26.05 -29.88
N PRO A 809 1.27 25.84 -28.55
CA PRO A 809 0.39 26.63 -27.69
C PRO A 809 0.74 28.11 -27.67
N GLU A 810 2.00 28.50 -27.91
CA GLU A 810 2.45 29.90 -28.04
C GLU A 810 1.90 30.62 -29.29
N VAL A 811 1.24 29.89 -30.19
CA VAL A 811 0.64 30.42 -31.42
C VAL A 811 -0.88 30.22 -31.39
N LEU A 812 -1.33 29.01 -31.02
CA LEU A 812 -2.75 28.62 -31.01
C LEU A 812 -3.05 27.76 -29.78
N ASN A 813 -3.81 28.31 -28.83
CA ASN A 813 -4.37 27.53 -27.73
C ASN A 813 -5.56 26.72 -28.25
N THR A 814 -5.47 25.39 -28.18
CA THR A 814 -6.57 24.49 -28.57
C THR A 814 -7.02 23.66 -27.37
N PHE A 815 -8.31 23.68 -27.07
CA PHE A 815 -8.88 23.06 -25.87
C PHE A 815 -10.34 22.68 -26.06
N ASP A 816 -10.81 21.73 -25.25
CA ASP A 816 -12.19 21.26 -25.26
C ASP A 816 -12.90 21.74 -24.00
N VAL A 817 -14.05 22.39 -24.15
CA VAL A 817 -14.98 22.70 -23.05
C VAL A 817 -16.12 21.67 -23.08
N SER A 818 -16.44 21.08 -21.93
CA SER A 818 -17.53 20.12 -21.81
C SER A 818 -18.85 20.75 -22.22
N TYR A 819 -19.50 20.19 -23.25
CA TYR A 819 -20.80 20.66 -23.70
C TYR A 819 -21.84 20.53 -22.58
N ASP A 820 -21.91 19.35 -21.96
CA ASP A 820 -22.95 18.98 -21.02
C ASP A 820 -23.01 19.89 -19.78
N ASN A 821 -21.85 20.31 -19.28
CA ASN A 821 -21.70 21.10 -18.04
C ASN A 821 -21.82 22.62 -18.24
N LEU A 822 -22.09 23.11 -19.47
CA LEU A 822 -22.43 24.52 -19.68
C LEU A 822 -23.93 24.75 -19.38
N SER A 823 -24.21 25.61 -18.40
CA SER A 823 -25.56 26.07 -18.01
C SER A 823 -26.29 26.78 -19.16
N ASN A 824 -25.58 27.58 -19.95
CA ASN A 824 -26.14 28.31 -21.10
C ASN A 824 -25.24 28.14 -22.34
N LYS A 825 -25.37 26.96 -22.97
CA LYS A 825 -24.63 26.49 -24.16
C LYS A 825 -24.69 27.48 -25.33
N THR A 826 -25.89 27.84 -25.76
CA THR A 826 -26.12 28.73 -26.91
C THR A 826 -25.53 30.12 -26.67
N LYS A 827 -25.71 30.69 -25.48
CA LYS A 827 -25.12 32.00 -25.17
C LYS A 827 -23.59 31.92 -25.08
N PHE A 828 -23.03 30.85 -24.51
CA PHE A 828 -21.58 30.64 -24.50
C PHE A 828 -21.01 30.59 -25.93
N TRP A 829 -21.63 29.81 -26.83
CA TRP A 829 -21.23 29.74 -28.24
C TRP A 829 -21.27 31.11 -28.92
N ASN A 830 -22.40 31.81 -28.82
CA ASN A 830 -22.59 33.12 -29.46
C ASN A 830 -21.64 34.21 -28.90
N GLU A 831 -21.26 34.15 -27.61
CA GLU A 831 -20.27 35.07 -27.04
C GLU A 831 -18.82 34.68 -27.41
N MET A 832 -18.52 33.39 -27.61
CA MET A 832 -17.23 32.95 -28.16
C MET A 832 -17.06 33.41 -29.61
N GLU A 833 -18.08 33.30 -30.47
CA GLU A 833 -18.02 33.70 -31.89
C GLU A 833 -17.76 35.21 -32.09
N LYS A 834 -18.09 36.05 -31.11
CA LYS A 834 -17.78 37.49 -31.14
C LYS A 834 -16.31 37.82 -30.87
N ARG A 835 -15.50 36.85 -30.43
CA ARG A 835 -14.10 37.09 -30.05
C ARG A 835 -13.21 37.20 -31.29
N PRO A 836 -12.53 38.34 -31.55
CA PRO A 836 -11.62 38.47 -32.69
C PRO A 836 -10.42 37.51 -32.60
N GLU A 837 -10.14 36.97 -31.41
CA GLU A 837 -9.06 36.00 -31.19
C GLU A 837 -9.46 34.55 -31.52
N LEU A 838 -10.74 34.28 -31.83
CA LEU A 838 -11.22 32.94 -32.19
C LEU A 838 -10.76 32.55 -33.60
N ASP A 839 -10.10 31.40 -33.72
CA ASP A 839 -9.79 30.77 -35.03
C ASP A 839 -10.91 29.81 -35.46
N ALA A 840 -11.41 29.01 -34.52
CA ALA A 840 -12.52 28.10 -34.73
C ALA A 840 -13.19 27.71 -33.41
N ILE A 841 -14.50 27.43 -33.47
CA ILE A 841 -15.25 26.68 -32.48
C ILE A 841 -16.05 25.59 -33.19
N LEU A 842 -16.00 24.35 -32.67
CA LEU A 842 -16.64 23.17 -33.25
C LEU A 842 -17.36 22.39 -32.14
N ASN A 843 -18.52 21.80 -32.44
CA ASN A 843 -19.24 20.92 -31.51
C ASN A 843 -18.96 19.46 -31.87
N GLU A 844 -18.05 18.81 -31.15
CA GLU A 844 -17.54 17.48 -31.46
C GLU A 844 -17.36 16.66 -30.18
N ASN A 845 -17.67 15.35 -30.21
CA ASN A 845 -17.47 14.43 -29.07
C ASN A 845 -18.05 14.95 -27.72
N ARG A 846 -19.24 15.58 -27.75
CA ARG A 846 -19.90 16.23 -26.59
C ARG A 846 -19.04 17.34 -25.92
N CYS A 847 -18.21 18.03 -26.69
CA CYS A 847 -17.44 19.19 -26.26
C CYS A 847 -17.52 20.31 -27.30
N TYR A 848 -17.37 21.56 -26.83
CA TYR A 848 -16.98 22.67 -27.67
C TYR A 848 -15.45 22.68 -27.80
N HIS A 849 -14.96 22.27 -28.96
CA HIS A 849 -13.57 22.30 -29.34
C HIS A 849 -13.22 23.71 -29.84
N ILE A 850 -12.36 24.42 -29.11
CA ILE A 850 -12.11 25.86 -29.27
C ILE A 850 -10.63 26.11 -29.57
N GLN A 851 -10.38 27.02 -30.52
CA GLN A 851 -9.05 27.39 -30.98
C GLN A 851 -8.87 28.93 -30.88
N ILE A 852 -7.93 29.40 -30.05
CA ILE A 852 -7.68 30.83 -29.78
C ILE A 852 -6.27 31.24 -30.20
N LYS A 853 -6.18 32.25 -31.07
CA LYS A 853 -4.93 32.87 -31.54
C LYS A 853 -4.25 33.65 -30.43
N GLN A 854 -2.99 33.34 -30.18
CA GLN A 854 -2.21 33.98 -29.11
C GLN A 854 -1.59 35.31 -29.54
N LYS A 855 -1.22 35.41 -30.82
CA LYS A 855 -0.77 36.66 -31.47
C LYS A 855 -1.96 37.40 -32.06
#